data_AF-A0A3E2H2N3-F1
#
_entry.id   AF-A0A3E2H2N3-F1
#
_cell.length_a   1.000
_cell.length_b   1.000
_cell.length_c   1.000
_cell.angle_alpha   90.00
_cell.angle_beta   90.00
_cell.angle_gamma   90.00
#
_symmetry.space_group_name_H-M   'P 1'
#
loop_
_entity.id
_entity.type
_entity.pdbx_description
1 polymer ?
#
loop_
_entity_poly.entity_id
_entity_poly.type
_entity_poly.pdbx_seq_one_letter_code
_entity_poly.pdbx_strand_id
1 'polypeptide(L)'
;MALRMPFDKGYWNDYLSGQESKLPHLSDVSTLSDRVVRVLGGNPGHMQLQGTNTYIVGTGRKRILIDTGEGAPCWIARITKYLKTAHIELSYVLLTHWHGDHTGGVPDLIAYDDTLATKIYKNQPDYFQKDIGDGQVFQVEGATLRAVYTPGHAVDHMCFHLEEDDALFTGDNVLGHGYSVMQDLGIYIRSLKLMAAEGCSRGYPGHGARIDDLPATIQDYIQHKEARVNQIYTVLARSKSELERIGQRGRGGMTMEEIVKSLYGDVPPELVEKALGPFLTQVLWKLAEDLKVGFEPVLIIGAGLSGLTLGRLLTNAGIPNIVFEASPPERRQGFSITLRGWGYEALLSALGDVPLSSLQKGVASDRLIGGAGWLEHARLDNSTGEVLIAPDSATVAAFRANRNALRQWISDCGEEGMDIRYNHRLKSFQSKPGGVHVEFENGARFSGSLLVAADGVYSTVRQQILPHVKPEVIPAVVYHGEFSVTRDEFDRTFAPVMGKANIIAGFGDNFNTPITIADANKQRYYLDWSYSRPMKGKNDPLYRPDASAEEAKQIPQALLDELGSLQLAEPWASVLNPEAIQEHSVFSWTSRYVHMLPTDFEAAAKEGVVFLGDSWHAMPVFGGEGGNHAIVDAVELAKAMTASPSDNTAAIATFYKGAAPRTGDAIRRTRQRFLIMHRPLAQWKDLAEKKKILAIGR
;
A
#
# COMPACT_ATOMS: atom_id res chain seq x y z
N MET A 1 3.68 8.21 6.35
CA MET A 1 4.27 7.95 7.66
C MET A 1 3.80 6.61 8.18
N ALA A 2 4.31 5.53 7.60
CA ALA A 2 4.30 4.25 8.28
C ALA A 2 5.47 4.30 9.26
N LEU A 3 5.19 4.42 10.56
CA LEU A 3 6.17 4.03 11.57
C LEU A 3 6.59 2.59 11.22
N ARG A 4 7.83 2.41 10.75
CA ARG A 4 8.49 1.09 10.77
C ARG A 4 8.66 0.76 12.25
N MET A 5 7.55 0.22 12.74
CA MET A 5 7.15 -0.10 14.09
C MET A 5 7.11 0.99 15.17
N PRO A 6 6.18 0.88 16.14
CA PRO A 6 6.20 1.69 17.36
C PRO A 6 7.29 1.22 18.33
N PHE A 7 8.14 2.14 18.79
CA PHE A 7 8.96 1.95 19.97
C PHE A 7 8.07 2.06 21.23
N ASP A 8 7.87 0.97 21.97
CA ASP A 8 7.08 0.98 23.21
C ASP A 8 7.88 1.64 24.34
N LYS A 9 7.69 2.96 24.50
CA LYS A 9 8.36 3.78 25.52
C LYS A 9 8.14 3.25 26.94
N GLY A 10 6.97 2.67 27.24
CA GLY A 10 6.63 2.24 28.61
C GLY A 10 7.51 1.09 29.11
N TYR A 11 7.98 0.23 28.20
CA TYR A 11 8.79 -0.94 28.52
C TYR A 11 10.24 -0.59 28.90
N TRP A 12 10.78 0.49 28.34
CA TRP A 12 12.19 0.87 28.53
C TRP A 12 12.44 1.86 29.66
N ASN A 13 11.39 2.29 30.39
CA ASN A 13 11.47 3.33 31.41
C ASN A 13 12.56 3.10 32.46
N ASP A 14 12.77 1.87 32.93
CA ASP A 14 13.79 1.58 33.96
C ASP A 14 15.23 1.67 33.43
N TYR A 15 15.46 1.25 32.18
CA TYR A 15 16.76 1.40 31.51
C TYR A 15 17.04 2.86 31.17
N LEU A 16 16.04 3.56 30.65
CA LEU A 16 16.13 4.96 30.23
C LEU A 16 16.29 5.90 31.43
N SER A 17 15.57 5.65 32.54
CA SER A 17 15.78 6.36 33.81
C SER A 17 17.16 6.11 34.43
N GLY A 18 17.69 4.90 34.28
CA GLY A 18 19.07 4.58 34.66
C GLY A 18 20.12 5.38 33.89
N GLN A 19 19.90 5.62 32.59
CA GLN A 19 20.73 6.50 31.77
C GLN A 19 20.59 7.98 32.17
N GLU A 20 19.37 8.44 32.43
CA GLU A 20 19.08 9.83 32.85
C GLU A 20 19.83 10.23 34.13
N SER A 21 19.94 9.31 35.09
CA SER A 21 20.63 9.58 36.36
C SER A 21 22.12 9.93 36.23
N LYS A 22 22.73 9.68 35.06
CA LYS A 22 24.15 9.92 34.77
C LYS A 22 24.39 11.09 33.81
N LEU A 23 23.33 11.74 33.34
CA LEU A 23 23.44 12.84 32.39
C LEU A 23 24.00 14.11 33.07
N PRO A 24 24.99 14.79 32.46
CA PRO A 24 25.46 16.06 33.00
C PRO A 24 24.36 17.13 32.87
N HIS A 25 24.33 18.06 33.82
CA HIS A 25 23.47 19.23 33.71
C HIS A 25 23.93 20.13 32.56
N LEU A 26 22.98 20.52 31.70
CA LEU A 26 23.20 21.45 30.60
C LEU A 26 22.42 22.74 30.88
N SER A 27 23.09 23.90 30.80
CA SER A 27 22.42 25.18 30.99
C SER A 27 21.50 25.48 29.82
N ASP A 28 20.33 26.06 30.11
CA ASP A 28 19.28 26.43 29.15
C ASP A 28 19.78 27.19 27.93
N VAL A 29 20.73 28.09 28.13
CA VAL A 29 21.45 28.82 27.07
C VAL A 29 22.93 28.69 27.35
N SER A 30 23.72 28.23 26.38
CA SER A 30 25.16 28.02 26.52
C SER A 30 25.90 28.45 25.25
N THR A 31 26.92 29.29 25.39
CA THR A 31 27.87 29.58 24.30
C THR A 31 28.87 28.44 24.19
N LEU A 32 28.94 27.75 23.04
CA LEU A 32 29.77 26.57 22.84
C LEU A 32 31.05 26.85 22.03
N SER A 33 31.05 27.89 21.22
CA SER A 33 32.20 28.49 20.54
C SER A 33 31.92 29.97 20.29
N ASP A 34 32.86 30.68 19.66
CA ASP A 34 32.67 32.08 19.25
C ASP A 34 31.49 32.28 18.28
N ARG A 35 31.01 31.19 17.67
CA ARG A 35 30.02 31.18 16.59
C ARG A 35 28.76 30.40 16.92
N VAL A 36 28.80 29.50 17.90
CA VAL A 36 27.71 28.55 18.18
C VAL A 36 27.18 28.77 19.58
N VAL A 37 25.88 29.07 19.65
CA VAL A 37 25.13 29.19 20.90
C VAL A 37 24.02 28.14 20.90
N ARG A 38 23.97 27.33 21.94
CA ARG A 38 22.94 26.33 22.15
C ARG A 38 21.84 26.86 23.04
N VAL A 39 20.59 26.61 22.66
CA VAL A 39 19.39 26.88 23.45
C VAL A 39 18.60 25.58 23.59
N LEU A 40 18.34 25.15 24.83
CA LEU A 40 17.58 23.93 25.10
C LEU A 40 16.08 24.13 24.87
N GLY A 41 15.47 23.13 24.23
CA GLY A 41 14.05 23.01 23.94
C GLY A 41 13.15 22.95 25.18
N GLY A 42 13.72 22.67 26.37
CA GLY A 42 12.94 22.59 27.61
C GLY A 42 12.03 21.37 27.70
N ASN A 43 12.37 20.35 26.92
CA ASN A 43 11.64 19.09 26.76
C ASN A 43 12.51 17.89 27.14
N PRO A 44 13.02 17.82 28.39
CA PRO A 44 13.80 16.68 28.83
C PRO A 44 12.94 15.41 28.82
N GLY A 45 13.56 14.28 28.51
CA GLY A 45 12.89 13.00 28.51
C GLY A 45 13.77 11.87 28.03
N HIS A 46 13.24 10.66 28.08
CA HIS A 46 14.01 9.44 27.81
C HIS A 46 14.67 9.40 26.41
N MET A 47 14.04 10.02 25.41
CA MET A 47 14.57 10.11 24.04
C MET A 47 15.35 11.41 23.81
N GLN A 48 14.89 12.50 24.41
CA GLN A 48 15.44 13.85 24.25
C GLN A 48 16.62 14.15 25.17
N LEU A 49 16.95 13.24 26.10
CA LEU A 49 17.93 13.42 27.17
C LEU A 49 17.61 14.67 28.01
N GLN A 50 18.54 15.63 28.07
CA GLN A 50 18.33 16.93 28.74
C GLN A 50 17.34 17.86 27.99
N GLY A 51 16.91 17.50 26.79
CA GLY A 51 16.05 18.28 25.89
C GLY A 51 16.68 18.43 24.50
N THR A 52 15.89 18.89 23.52
CA THR A 52 16.41 19.19 22.18
C THR A 52 17.40 20.35 22.24
N ASN A 53 18.56 20.16 21.62
CA ASN A 53 19.53 21.21 21.38
C ASN A 53 19.15 21.97 20.10
N THR A 54 18.76 23.24 20.24
CA THR A 54 18.66 24.15 19.10
C THR A 54 19.88 25.05 19.05
N TYR A 55 20.36 25.41 17.86
CA TYR A 55 21.63 26.13 17.70
C TYR A 55 21.48 27.42 16.93
N ILE A 56 22.01 28.52 17.47
CA ILE A 56 22.14 29.80 16.81
C ILE A 56 23.59 29.95 16.33
N VAL A 57 23.80 30.13 15.03
CA VAL A 57 25.11 30.01 14.38
C VAL A 57 25.50 31.25 13.57
N GLY A 58 26.72 31.76 13.80
CA GLY A 58 27.38 32.89 13.11
C GLY A 58 28.13 33.84 14.07
N THR A 59 28.76 34.91 13.56
CA THR A 59 29.35 36.01 14.37
C THR A 59 28.63 37.37 14.24
N GLY A 60 28.03 37.69 13.09
CA GLY A 60 27.35 38.99 12.83
C GLY A 60 25.91 39.18 13.35
N ARG A 61 25.18 40.16 12.79
CA ARG A 61 23.77 40.42 13.17
C ARG A 61 22.80 39.37 12.64
N LYS A 62 23.08 38.82 11.45
CA LYS A 62 22.30 37.78 10.80
C LYS A 62 22.82 36.41 11.21
N ARG A 63 21.95 35.51 11.66
CA ARG A 63 22.29 34.18 12.16
C ARG A 63 21.46 33.08 11.49
N ILE A 64 21.94 31.85 11.60
CA ILE A 64 21.21 30.63 11.26
C ILE A 64 20.66 30.03 12.57
N LEU A 65 19.43 29.52 12.55
CA LEU A 65 18.88 28.66 13.59
C LEU A 65 18.83 27.22 13.06
N ILE A 66 19.34 26.26 13.82
CA ILE A 66 19.21 24.82 13.54
C ILE A 66 18.26 24.21 14.56
N ASP A 67 17.21 23.56 14.05
CA ASP A 67 16.08 22.96 14.76
C ASP A 67 15.29 23.92 15.66
N THR A 68 14.10 23.48 16.08
CA THR A 68 13.09 24.32 16.76
C THR A 68 12.52 23.70 18.04
N GLY A 69 13.04 22.55 18.49
CA GLY A 69 12.47 21.86 19.64
C GLY A 69 11.06 21.33 19.35
N GLU A 70 10.38 20.88 20.41
CA GLU A 70 8.99 20.39 20.32
C GLU A 70 7.92 21.49 20.32
N GLY A 71 8.32 22.76 20.42
CA GLY A 71 7.39 23.89 20.61
C GLY A 71 6.99 24.13 22.07
N ALA A 72 7.87 23.80 23.03
CA ALA A 72 7.61 24.11 24.42
C ALA A 72 7.57 25.64 24.66
N PRO A 73 6.60 26.19 25.43
CA PRO A 73 6.49 27.63 25.65
C PRO A 73 7.75 28.29 26.24
N CYS A 74 8.53 27.54 27.02
CA CYS A 74 9.78 28.05 27.58
C CYS A 74 10.88 28.22 26.51
N TRP A 75 10.90 27.40 25.46
CA TRP A 75 11.88 27.49 24.38
C TRP A 75 11.69 28.76 23.56
N ILE A 76 10.47 29.04 23.09
CA ILE A 76 10.21 30.26 22.30
C ILE A 76 10.49 31.52 23.14
N ALA A 77 10.18 31.50 24.44
CA ALA A 77 10.54 32.59 25.35
C ALA A 77 12.06 32.79 25.46
N ARG A 78 12.85 31.71 25.54
CA ARG A 78 14.32 31.77 25.58
C ARG A 78 14.91 32.28 24.27
N ILE A 79 14.50 31.72 23.14
CA ILE A 79 14.98 32.11 21.81
C ILE A 79 14.68 33.59 21.55
N THR A 80 13.43 34.01 21.70
CA THR A 80 13.04 35.40 21.41
C THR A 80 13.71 36.40 22.35
N LYS A 81 13.88 36.07 23.65
CA LYS A 81 14.65 36.88 24.59
C LYS A 81 16.11 37.01 24.14
N TYR A 82 16.74 35.90 23.75
CA TYR A 82 18.13 35.88 23.31
C TYR A 82 18.32 36.71 22.03
N LEU A 83 17.49 36.49 21.01
CA LEU A 83 17.53 37.22 19.73
C LEU A 83 17.37 38.73 19.94
N LYS A 84 16.42 39.15 20.79
CA LYS A 84 16.21 40.57 21.13
C LYS A 84 17.40 41.18 21.86
N THR A 85 17.92 40.50 22.87
CA THR A 85 19.01 41.01 23.72
C THR A 85 20.32 41.13 22.95
N ALA A 86 20.60 40.16 22.06
CA ALA A 86 21.79 40.15 21.21
C ALA A 86 21.61 40.90 19.87
N HIS A 87 20.44 41.50 19.64
CA HIS A 87 20.08 42.21 18.39
C HIS A 87 20.22 41.36 17.11
N ILE A 88 19.93 40.07 17.19
CA ILE A 88 20.08 39.08 16.11
C ILE A 88 18.82 38.98 15.24
N GLU A 89 19.00 38.83 13.93
CA GLU A 89 17.96 38.46 12.96
C GLU A 89 18.25 37.07 12.36
N LEU A 90 17.22 36.22 12.26
CA LEU A 90 17.37 34.91 11.61
C LEU A 90 17.26 35.03 10.08
N SER A 91 18.29 34.58 9.39
CA SER A 91 18.32 34.52 7.92
C SER A 91 17.88 33.16 7.38
N TYR A 92 18.16 32.10 8.14
CA TYR A 92 17.80 30.72 7.80
C TYR A 92 17.37 29.98 9.06
N VAL A 93 16.33 29.16 8.94
CA VAL A 93 15.95 28.15 9.92
C VAL A 93 16.09 26.80 9.23
N LEU A 94 17.04 25.99 9.67
CA LEU A 94 17.36 24.69 9.09
C LEU A 94 16.84 23.58 9.99
N LEU A 95 16.01 22.70 9.45
CA LEU A 95 15.46 21.56 10.18
C LEU A 95 16.24 20.30 9.79
N THR A 96 16.70 19.54 10.78
CA THR A 96 17.48 18.31 10.55
C THR A 96 16.61 17.20 9.99
N HIS A 97 15.41 16.98 10.54
CA HIS A 97 14.50 15.91 10.11
C HIS A 97 13.06 16.14 10.63
N TRP A 98 12.12 15.28 10.23
CA TRP A 98 10.69 15.49 10.49
C TRP A 98 10.21 15.30 11.93
N HIS A 99 10.99 14.71 12.83
CA HIS A 99 10.49 14.42 14.18
C HIS A 99 10.03 15.69 14.90
N GLY A 100 8.94 15.55 15.66
CA GLY A 100 8.22 16.68 16.24
C GLY A 100 9.05 17.49 17.23
N ASP A 101 10.03 16.87 17.89
CA ASP A 101 10.95 17.52 18.81
C ASP A 101 12.07 18.32 18.13
N HIS A 102 12.14 18.31 16.79
CA HIS A 102 13.02 19.19 16.00
C HIS A 102 12.24 20.24 15.20
N THR A 103 10.97 19.96 14.88
CA THR A 103 10.13 20.79 13.99
C THR A 103 8.95 21.48 14.70
N GLY A 104 8.64 21.08 15.92
CA GLY A 104 7.42 21.47 16.64
C GLY A 104 7.36 22.95 17.00
N GLY A 105 8.51 23.62 17.15
CA GLY A 105 8.57 25.07 17.42
C GLY A 105 8.43 25.97 16.19
N VAL A 106 8.27 25.40 14.99
CA VAL A 106 8.09 26.18 13.75
C VAL A 106 6.88 27.12 13.81
N PRO A 107 5.67 26.68 14.23
CA PRO A 107 4.51 27.56 14.34
C PRO A 107 4.74 28.72 15.32
N ASP A 108 5.42 28.47 16.45
CA ASP A 108 5.74 29.50 17.45
C ASP A 108 6.70 30.56 16.89
N LEU A 109 7.69 30.15 16.09
CA LEU A 109 8.60 31.07 15.40
C LEU A 109 7.86 31.95 14.39
N ILE A 110 6.96 31.37 13.58
CA ILE A 110 6.17 32.12 12.59
C ILE A 110 5.21 33.09 13.29
N ALA A 111 4.61 32.67 14.41
CA ALA A 111 3.76 33.54 15.21
C ALA A 111 4.53 34.73 15.82
N TYR A 112 5.82 34.53 16.12
CA TYR A 112 6.71 35.59 16.59
C TYR A 112 7.15 36.56 15.47
N ASP A 113 7.50 36.04 14.30
CA ASP A 113 7.94 36.80 13.12
C ASP A 113 7.49 36.07 11.84
N ASP A 114 6.45 36.60 11.21
CA ASP A 114 5.81 35.99 10.03
C ASP A 114 6.74 35.92 8.81
N THR A 115 7.77 36.78 8.76
CA THR A 115 8.75 36.80 7.68
C THR A 115 9.60 35.52 7.64
N LEU A 116 9.70 34.81 8.77
CA LEU A 116 10.43 33.55 8.89
C LEU A 116 9.76 32.41 8.13
N ALA A 117 8.45 32.48 7.84
CA ALA A 117 7.74 31.43 7.10
C ALA A 117 8.43 31.08 5.76
N THR A 118 9.06 32.07 5.10
CA THR A 118 9.76 31.90 3.82
C THR A 118 11.26 31.57 3.96
N LYS A 119 11.75 31.43 5.19
CA LYS A 119 13.17 31.20 5.55
C LYS A 119 13.39 29.86 6.25
N ILE A 120 12.37 29.00 6.31
CA ILE A 120 12.48 27.65 6.88
C ILE A 120 12.82 26.66 5.78
N TYR A 121 13.83 25.85 6.02
CA TYR A 121 14.35 24.87 5.08
C TYR A 121 14.38 23.47 5.72
N LYS A 122 13.96 22.47 4.94
CA LYS A 122 13.95 21.06 5.33
C LYS A 122 14.03 20.19 4.06
N ASN A 123 14.72 19.07 4.14
CA ASN A 123 14.66 18.04 3.08
C ASN A 123 13.27 17.38 3.09
N GLN A 124 12.62 17.27 1.93
CA GLN A 124 11.20 16.87 1.86
C GLN A 124 10.28 17.82 2.68
N PRO A 125 10.20 19.10 2.27
CA PRO A 125 9.56 20.15 3.05
C PRO A 125 8.03 20.01 3.16
N ASP A 126 7.48 20.48 4.29
CA ASP A 126 6.04 20.68 4.42
C ASP A 126 5.56 21.92 3.64
N TYR A 127 4.23 22.10 3.55
CA TYR A 127 3.63 23.25 2.86
C TYR A 127 4.18 24.57 3.46
N PHE A 128 4.76 25.42 2.58
CA PHE A 128 5.49 26.68 2.85
C PHE A 128 6.99 26.61 3.20
N GLN A 129 7.51 25.43 3.53
CA GLN A 129 8.95 25.27 3.75
C GLN A 129 9.68 25.15 2.40
N LYS A 130 10.98 25.47 2.40
CA LYS A 130 11.87 25.31 1.25
C LYS A 130 12.64 24.01 1.34
N ASP A 131 12.89 23.40 0.19
CA ASP A 131 13.66 22.16 0.12
C ASP A 131 15.15 22.37 0.45
N ILE A 132 15.81 21.33 0.97
CA ILE A 132 17.26 21.26 1.16
C ILE A 132 17.81 20.10 0.35
N GLY A 133 18.74 20.41 -0.58
CA GLY A 133 19.52 19.39 -1.28
C GLY A 133 20.84 19.06 -0.57
N ASP A 134 21.35 17.85 -0.80
CA ASP A 134 22.71 17.47 -0.39
C ASP A 134 23.76 18.42 -0.98
N GLY A 135 24.73 18.82 -0.17
CA GLY A 135 25.79 19.78 -0.55
C GLY A 135 25.35 21.24 -0.62
N GLN A 136 24.08 21.57 -0.37
CA GLN A 136 23.60 22.96 -0.36
C GLN A 136 24.28 23.78 0.74
N VAL A 137 24.67 25.01 0.41
CA VAL A 137 25.43 25.89 1.31
C VAL A 137 24.57 27.06 1.80
N PHE A 138 24.62 27.32 3.11
CA PHE A 138 23.97 28.44 3.79
C PHE A 138 25.03 29.30 4.49
N GLN A 139 25.08 30.59 4.15
CA GLN A 139 26.13 31.49 4.63
C GLN A 139 25.55 32.70 5.35
N VAL A 140 26.16 33.02 6.49
CA VAL A 140 25.98 34.27 7.23
C VAL A 140 27.36 34.80 7.64
N GLU A 141 27.41 35.99 8.22
CA GLU A 141 28.68 36.55 8.71
C GLU A 141 29.31 35.60 9.74
N GLY A 142 30.50 35.10 9.40
CA GLY A 142 31.31 34.22 10.25
C GLY A 142 30.83 32.79 10.35
N ALA A 143 29.90 32.31 9.51
CA ALA A 143 29.56 30.88 9.46
C ALA A 143 29.08 30.44 8.07
N THR A 144 29.59 29.28 7.65
CA THR A 144 29.25 28.58 6.42
C THR A 144 28.79 27.16 6.76
N LEU A 145 27.51 26.88 6.55
CA LEU A 145 26.94 25.56 6.76
C LEU A 145 26.69 24.86 5.43
N ARG A 146 27.30 23.69 5.22
CA ARG A 146 26.98 22.79 4.11
C ARG A 146 26.06 21.66 4.59
N ALA A 147 24.95 21.46 3.90
CA ALA A 147 24.03 20.35 4.13
C ALA A 147 24.67 19.02 3.70
N VAL A 148 24.51 17.98 4.52
CA VAL A 148 25.01 16.63 4.26
C VAL A 148 23.86 15.64 4.50
N TYR A 149 23.34 15.07 3.42
CA TYR A 149 22.21 14.16 3.48
C TYR A 149 22.63 12.83 4.10
N THR A 150 22.05 12.52 5.24
CA THR A 150 22.46 11.40 6.09
C THR A 150 21.25 10.61 6.57
N PRO A 151 20.52 9.93 5.65
CA PRO A 151 19.33 9.18 6.03
C PRO A 151 19.66 8.01 6.97
N GLY A 152 18.66 7.48 7.66
CA GLY A 152 18.81 6.25 8.48
C GLY A 152 18.13 6.37 9.83
N HIS A 153 18.39 7.44 10.58
CA HIS A 153 17.56 7.81 11.73
C HIS A 153 16.15 8.19 11.27
N ALA A 154 16.09 9.10 10.29
CA ALA A 154 14.89 9.45 9.53
C ALA A 154 15.21 9.48 8.04
N VAL A 155 14.20 9.33 7.20
CA VAL A 155 14.33 9.33 5.74
C VAL A 155 14.75 10.68 5.16
N ASP A 156 14.43 11.78 5.85
CA ASP A 156 14.76 13.14 5.44
C ASP A 156 15.99 13.71 6.19
N HIS A 157 16.67 12.90 7.02
CA HIS A 157 17.67 13.38 7.95
C HIS A 157 18.87 14.08 7.28
N MET A 158 19.19 15.28 7.78
CA MET A 158 20.23 16.17 7.31
C MET A 158 21.18 16.54 8.45
N CYS A 159 22.48 16.40 8.20
CA CYS A 159 23.53 16.98 9.03
C CYS A 159 23.98 18.32 8.41
N PHE A 160 24.60 19.19 9.21
CA PHE A 160 25.17 20.44 8.70
C PHE A 160 26.64 20.57 9.11
N HIS A 161 27.54 20.64 8.14
CA HIS A 161 28.97 20.84 8.35
C HIS A 161 29.25 22.35 8.45
N LEU A 162 29.71 22.80 9.61
CA LEU A 162 30.26 24.14 9.85
C LEU A 162 31.73 24.20 9.49
N GLU A 163 32.04 24.81 8.36
CA GLU A 163 33.38 24.81 7.77
C GLU A 163 34.41 25.54 8.64
N GLU A 164 34.02 26.63 9.33
CA GLU A 164 34.96 27.44 10.10
C GLU A 164 35.43 26.80 11.43
N ASP A 165 34.65 25.86 11.98
CA ASP A 165 34.93 25.21 13.27
C ASP A 165 35.32 23.71 13.12
N ASP A 166 35.44 23.21 11.88
CA ASP A 166 35.57 21.78 11.55
C ASP A 166 34.58 20.93 12.37
N ALA A 167 33.30 21.34 12.37
CA ALA A 167 32.27 20.82 13.25
C ALA A 167 31.04 20.33 12.48
N LEU A 168 30.42 19.26 12.99
CA LEU A 168 29.20 18.71 12.40
C LEU A 168 28.02 18.89 13.35
N PHE A 169 26.95 19.52 12.88
CA PHE A 169 25.64 19.40 13.53
C PHE A 169 25.06 18.05 13.14
N THR A 170 25.09 17.10 14.08
CA THR A 170 24.85 15.67 13.79
C THR A 170 23.38 15.28 13.83
N GLY A 171 22.49 16.21 14.22
CA GLY A 171 21.08 15.91 14.48
C GLY A 171 20.95 14.70 15.39
N ASP A 172 20.08 13.79 15.01
CA ASP A 172 19.82 12.56 15.77
C ASP A 172 20.60 11.36 15.24
N ASN A 173 21.46 11.52 14.25
CA ASN A 173 22.31 10.41 13.83
C ASN A 173 23.38 10.07 14.86
N VAL A 174 23.98 11.05 15.53
CA VAL A 174 24.99 10.83 16.59
C VAL A 174 24.67 11.75 17.75
N LEU A 175 24.39 11.16 18.91
CA LEU A 175 24.00 11.87 20.13
C LEU A 175 25.21 12.17 21.01
N GLY A 176 25.09 13.19 21.86
CA GLY A 176 26.13 13.55 22.83
C GLY A 176 26.30 12.52 23.95
N HIS A 177 25.27 11.72 24.22
CA HIS A 177 25.33 10.61 25.17
C HIS A 177 24.50 9.45 24.63
N GLY A 178 24.91 8.22 24.94
CA GLY A 178 24.20 7.02 24.50
C GLY A 178 24.26 6.81 22.99
N TYR A 179 23.28 6.07 22.47
CA TYR A 179 23.16 5.72 21.06
C TYR A 179 21.82 6.13 20.49
N SER A 180 21.80 6.53 19.23
CA SER A 180 20.56 6.80 18.51
C SER A 180 19.82 5.52 18.08
N VAL A 181 18.51 5.69 17.90
CA VAL A 181 17.60 4.75 17.23
C VAL A 181 17.62 5.01 15.72
N MET A 182 17.29 3.99 14.94
CA MET A 182 17.33 4.07 13.48
C MET A 182 16.24 3.21 12.86
N GLN A 183 15.72 3.66 11.72
CA GLN A 183 14.68 2.98 10.95
C GLN A 183 15.24 1.95 9.97
N ASP A 184 16.49 2.16 9.53
CA ASP A 184 17.20 1.27 8.61
C ASP A 184 18.67 1.19 9.00
N LEU A 185 19.11 0.03 9.50
CA LEU A 185 20.49 -0.15 9.96
C LEU A 185 21.52 -0.04 8.83
N GLY A 186 21.19 -0.52 7.62
CA GLY A 186 22.11 -0.51 6.49
C GLY A 186 22.37 0.90 5.99
N ILE A 187 21.30 1.66 5.76
CA ILE A 187 21.36 3.07 5.40
C ILE A 187 22.06 3.86 6.50
N TYR A 188 21.70 3.64 7.76
CA TYR A 188 22.29 4.35 8.90
C TYR A 188 23.81 4.14 9.02
N ILE A 189 24.32 2.92 8.88
CA ILE A 189 25.79 2.68 8.88
C ILE A 189 26.46 3.37 7.69
N ARG A 190 25.84 3.42 6.50
CA ARG A 190 26.37 4.17 5.35
C ARG A 190 26.45 5.67 5.67
N SER A 191 25.43 6.23 6.30
CA SER A 191 25.42 7.62 6.76
C SER A 191 26.46 7.89 7.83
N LEU A 192 26.67 6.99 8.81
CA LEU A 192 27.77 7.14 9.78
C LEU A 192 29.14 7.15 9.10
N LYS A 193 29.36 6.31 8.08
CA LYS A 193 30.59 6.30 7.30
C LYS A 193 30.77 7.58 6.47
N LEU A 194 29.68 8.13 5.94
CA LEU A 194 29.68 9.43 5.27
C LEU A 194 30.04 10.56 6.27
N MET A 195 29.40 10.58 7.44
CA MET A 195 29.70 11.55 8.50
C MET A 195 31.16 11.47 8.96
N ALA A 196 31.75 10.27 9.05
CA ALA A 196 33.17 10.11 9.36
C ALA A 196 34.07 10.69 8.26
N ALA A 197 33.68 10.54 7.00
CA ALA A 197 34.43 11.02 5.85
C ALA A 197 34.41 12.56 5.72
N GLU A 198 33.46 13.26 6.35
CA GLU A 198 33.43 14.73 6.43
C GLU A 198 34.63 15.31 7.18
N GLY A 199 35.32 14.51 8.01
CA GLY A 199 36.57 14.92 8.67
C GLY A 199 36.40 15.93 9.81
N CYS A 200 35.18 16.19 10.27
CA CYS A 200 34.92 17.12 11.37
C CYS A 200 35.49 16.59 12.70
N SER A 201 36.15 17.47 13.45
CA SER A 201 36.76 17.13 14.75
C SER A 201 35.75 17.00 15.89
N ARG A 202 34.64 17.77 15.83
CA ARG A 202 33.66 17.90 16.90
C ARG A 202 32.21 17.81 16.39
N GLY A 203 31.30 17.45 17.29
CA GLY A 203 29.88 17.30 17.00
C GLY A 203 28.99 18.16 17.88
N TYR A 204 27.95 18.74 17.27
CA TYR A 204 26.85 19.44 17.92
C TYR A 204 25.55 18.63 17.72
N PRO A 205 25.22 17.72 18.66
CA PRO A 205 24.12 16.77 18.47
C PRO A 205 22.75 17.38 18.71
N GLY A 206 21.70 16.76 18.17
CA GLY A 206 20.30 17.08 18.45
C GLY A 206 19.97 16.92 19.94
N HIS A 207 20.60 15.95 20.61
CA HIS A 207 20.46 15.73 22.05
C HIS A 207 21.80 15.45 22.73
N GLY A 208 21.94 15.88 23.99
CA GLY A 208 23.12 15.63 24.82
C GLY A 208 24.18 16.72 24.76
N ALA A 209 25.36 16.44 25.32
CA ALA A 209 26.47 17.38 25.36
C ALA A 209 27.18 17.51 24.00
N ARG A 210 27.99 18.56 23.83
CA ARG A 210 28.90 18.68 22.69
C ARG A 210 29.84 17.47 22.67
N ILE A 211 30.09 16.95 21.47
CA ILE A 211 31.02 15.84 21.24
C ILE A 211 32.38 16.44 20.89
N ASP A 212 33.37 16.26 21.76
CA ASP A 212 34.71 16.84 21.57
C ASP A 212 35.61 16.00 20.64
N ASP A 213 35.40 14.68 20.58
CA ASP A 213 36.07 13.76 19.65
C ASP A 213 35.00 13.04 18.81
N LEU A 214 34.53 13.73 17.78
CA LEU A 214 33.50 13.20 16.89
C LEU A 214 34.00 11.98 16.09
N PRO A 215 35.24 11.94 15.56
CA PRO A 215 35.76 10.76 14.88
C PRO A 215 35.72 9.50 15.75
N ALA A 216 36.18 9.58 17.01
CA ALA A 216 36.12 8.44 17.93
C ALA A 216 34.66 8.03 18.21
N THR A 217 33.78 9.01 18.44
CA THR A 217 32.37 8.74 18.73
C THR A 217 31.64 8.05 17.57
N ILE A 218 31.84 8.51 16.33
CA ILE A 218 31.27 7.87 15.14
C ILE A 218 31.82 6.45 14.97
N GLN A 219 33.13 6.28 15.19
CA GLN A 219 33.76 4.97 15.09
C GLN A 219 33.22 3.99 16.14
N ASP A 220 32.97 4.45 17.37
CA ASP A 220 32.31 3.66 18.42
C ASP A 220 30.88 3.28 18.04
N TYR A 221 30.11 4.21 17.45
CA TYR A 221 28.79 3.92 16.88
C TYR A 221 28.85 2.82 15.82
N ILE A 222 29.77 2.93 14.84
CA ILE A 222 29.93 1.94 13.78
C ILE A 222 30.32 0.58 14.37
N GLN A 223 31.32 0.53 15.26
CA GLN A 223 31.77 -0.70 15.89
C GLN A 223 30.67 -1.37 16.70
N HIS A 224 29.93 -0.61 17.51
CA HIS A 224 28.83 -1.13 18.31
C HIS A 224 27.75 -1.78 17.43
N LYS A 225 27.38 -1.13 16.32
CA LYS A 225 26.38 -1.68 15.38
C LYS A 225 26.92 -2.88 14.60
N GLU A 226 28.16 -2.83 14.10
CA GLU A 226 28.77 -3.94 13.34
C GLU A 226 29.05 -5.17 14.22
N ALA A 227 29.49 -4.98 15.48
CA ALA A 227 29.69 -6.08 16.44
C ALA A 227 28.40 -6.88 16.64
N ARG A 228 27.26 -6.19 16.69
CA ARG A 228 25.95 -6.84 16.80
C ARG A 228 25.57 -7.61 15.54
N VAL A 229 25.77 -7.01 14.36
CA VAL A 229 25.54 -7.69 13.07
C VAL A 229 26.34 -8.99 13.01
N ASN A 230 27.61 -8.95 13.43
CA ASN A 230 28.47 -10.12 13.48
C ASN A 230 28.01 -11.17 14.49
N GLN A 231 27.48 -10.76 15.64
CA GLN A 231 26.93 -11.68 16.64
C GLN A 231 25.78 -12.53 16.06
N ILE A 232 24.82 -11.88 15.41
CA ILE A 232 23.67 -12.55 14.79
C ILE A 232 24.09 -13.41 13.61
N TYR A 233 24.98 -12.90 12.75
CA TYR A 233 25.54 -13.68 11.64
C TYR A 233 26.24 -14.95 12.11
N THR A 234 26.99 -14.89 13.22
CA THR A 234 27.69 -16.05 13.79
C THR A 234 26.71 -17.13 14.26
N VAL A 235 25.56 -16.75 14.84
CA VAL A 235 24.52 -17.71 15.25
C VAL A 235 23.94 -18.43 14.03
N LEU A 236 23.59 -17.68 12.99
CA LEU A 236 23.05 -18.25 11.74
C LEU A 236 24.06 -19.19 11.06
N ALA A 237 25.34 -18.79 11.01
CA ALA A 237 26.40 -19.61 10.43
C ALA A 237 26.62 -20.92 11.21
N ARG A 238 26.60 -20.86 12.56
CA ARG A 238 26.71 -22.05 13.41
C ARG A 238 25.56 -23.03 13.20
N SER A 239 24.32 -22.54 13.20
CA SER A 239 23.13 -23.36 12.96
C SER A 239 23.22 -24.10 11.61
N LYS A 240 23.62 -23.40 10.55
CA LYS A 240 23.86 -24.01 9.24
C LYS A 240 24.91 -25.14 9.31
N SER A 241 26.05 -24.91 9.96
CA SER A 241 27.10 -25.93 10.10
C SER A 241 26.66 -27.15 10.93
N GLU A 242 25.83 -26.96 11.96
CA GLU A 242 25.28 -28.06 12.76
C GLU A 242 24.32 -28.93 11.95
N LEU A 243 23.46 -28.32 11.13
CA LEU A 243 22.53 -29.02 10.24
C LEU A 243 23.27 -29.80 9.14
N GLU A 244 24.33 -29.23 8.57
CA GLU A 244 25.21 -29.91 7.63
C GLU A 244 25.87 -31.16 8.26
N ARG A 245 26.27 -31.08 9.53
CA ARG A 245 26.91 -32.18 10.27
C ARG A 245 25.97 -33.37 10.53
N ILE A 246 24.68 -33.13 10.72
CA ILE A 246 23.67 -34.19 10.96
C ILE A 246 23.07 -34.77 9.67
N GLY A 247 23.64 -34.45 8.51
CA GLY A 247 23.23 -35.03 7.22
C GLY A 247 21.94 -34.46 6.64
N GLN A 248 21.33 -33.45 7.27
CA GLN A 248 20.20 -32.72 6.69
C GLN A 248 20.74 -31.67 5.71
N ARG A 249 20.58 -31.94 4.41
CA ARG A 249 20.83 -30.96 3.34
C ARG A 249 19.69 -29.94 3.27
N GLY A 250 19.52 -29.13 4.31
CA GLY A 250 18.65 -27.95 4.35
C GLY A 250 19.49 -26.66 4.39
N ARG A 251 18.94 -25.53 3.94
CA ARG A 251 19.65 -24.23 3.91
C ARG A 251 19.97 -23.65 5.31
N GLY A 252 19.61 -24.33 6.39
CA GLY A 252 19.85 -23.86 7.75
C GLY A 252 19.11 -22.57 8.09
N GLY A 253 17.83 -22.49 7.72
CA GLY A 253 16.98 -21.39 8.13
C GLY A 253 16.71 -21.44 9.63
N MET A 254 16.67 -20.27 10.27
CA MET A 254 16.21 -20.11 11.65
C MET A 254 15.02 -19.16 11.67
N THR A 255 14.01 -19.44 12.48
CA THR A 255 12.94 -18.47 12.76
C THR A 255 13.45 -17.34 13.65
N MET A 256 12.72 -16.22 13.71
CA MET A 256 13.04 -15.13 14.63
C MET A 256 13.14 -15.63 16.08
N GLU A 257 12.21 -16.49 16.48
CA GLU A 257 12.15 -17.10 17.81
C GLU A 257 13.39 -17.97 18.10
N GLU A 258 13.84 -18.76 17.12
CA GLU A 258 15.05 -19.59 17.25
C GLU A 258 16.32 -18.74 17.34
N ILE A 259 16.39 -17.63 16.60
CA ILE A 259 17.52 -16.68 16.68
C ILE A 259 17.54 -16.03 18.07
N VAL A 260 16.39 -15.54 18.53
CA VAL A 260 16.23 -14.95 19.87
C VAL A 260 16.63 -15.95 20.95
N LYS A 261 16.10 -17.17 20.89
CA LYS A 261 16.40 -18.23 21.86
C LYS A 261 17.87 -18.58 21.88
N SER A 262 18.52 -18.61 20.71
CA SER A 262 19.95 -18.90 20.58
C SER A 262 20.85 -17.78 21.11
N LEU A 263 20.40 -16.52 21.03
CA LEU A 263 21.15 -15.35 21.50
C LEU A 263 20.92 -15.01 22.97
N TYR A 264 19.68 -15.14 23.43
CA TYR A 264 19.20 -14.58 24.69
C TYR A 264 18.57 -15.64 25.62
N GLY A 265 18.43 -16.89 25.18
CA GLY A 265 17.73 -17.94 25.94
C GLY A 265 16.21 -17.78 25.90
N ASP A 266 15.51 -18.38 26.86
CA ASP A 266 14.06 -18.23 26.97
C ASP A 266 13.73 -16.84 27.54
N VAL A 267 13.21 -15.97 26.68
CA VAL A 267 12.76 -14.61 27.02
C VAL A 267 11.25 -14.49 26.92
N PRO A 268 10.60 -13.64 27.75
CA PRO A 268 9.15 -13.43 27.69
C PRO A 268 8.70 -13.03 26.27
N PRO A 269 7.59 -13.59 25.74
CA PRO A 269 7.12 -13.31 24.38
C PRO A 269 6.92 -11.82 24.09
N GLU A 270 6.44 -11.07 25.08
CA GLU A 270 6.23 -9.62 24.95
C GLU A 270 7.55 -8.85 24.72
N LEU A 271 8.64 -9.27 25.35
CA LEU A 271 9.98 -8.68 25.14
C LEU A 271 10.50 -9.01 23.73
N VAL A 272 10.18 -10.20 23.22
CA VAL A 272 10.53 -10.60 21.86
C VAL A 272 9.80 -9.71 20.85
N GLU A 273 8.49 -9.55 21.00
CA GLU A 273 7.65 -8.80 20.08
C GLU A 273 7.96 -7.30 20.09
N LYS A 274 8.11 -6.70 21.27
CA LYS A 274 8.21 -5.24 21.42
C LYS A 274 9.63 -4.68 21.34
N ALA A 275 10.66 -5.51 21.53
CA ALA A 275 12.05 -5.05 21.61
C ALA A 275 13.02 -5.84 20.72
N LEU A 276 13.10 -7.16 20.89
CA LEU A 276 14.15 -7.96 20.25
C LEU A 276 13.90 -8.23 18.76
N GLY A 277 12.70 -8.72 18.41
CA GLY A 277 12.28 -8.97 17.03
C GLY A 277 12.48 -7.76 16.11
N PRO A 278 11.96 -6.58 16.47
CA PRO A 278 12.22 -5.31 15.79
C PRO A 278 13.66 -5.05 15.38
N PHE A 279 14.54 -5.20 16.35
CA PHE A 279 15.95 -4.92 16.24
C PHE A 279 16.68 -6.00 15.44
N LEU A 280 16.33 -7.27 15.67
CA LEU A 280 16.86 -8.39 14.92
C LEU A 280 16.46 -8.30 13.44
N THR A 281 15.23 -7.89 13.15
CA THR A 281 14.74 -7.64 11.79
C THR A 281 15.66 -6.67 11.06
N GLN A 282 16.03 -5.54 11.68
CA GLN A 282 16.96 -4.56 11.10
C GLN A 282 18.34 -5.18 10.75
N VAL A 283 18.85 -6.04 11.63
CA VAL A 283 20.12 -6.75 11.37
C VAL A 283 19.97 -7.77 10.24
N LEU A 284 18.88 -8.53 10.21
CA LEU A 284 18.63 -9.55 9.18
C LEU A 284 18.45 -8.90 7.81
N TRP A 285 17.75 -7.76 7.71
CA TRP A 285 17.65 -6.99 6.47
C TRP A 285 19.01 -6.51 6.00
N LYS A 286 19.83 -5.94 6.89
CA LYS A 286 21.19 -5.54 6.53
C LYS A 286 22.03 -6.74 6.05
N LEU A 287 21.92 -7.90 6.71
CA LEU A 287 22.61 -9.11 6.28
C LEU A 287 22.10 -9.61 4.92
N ALA A 288 20.82 -9.42 4.62
CA ALA A 288 20.22 -9.78 3.33
C ALA A 288 20.70 -8.81 2.23
N GLU A 289 20.78 -7.51 2.49
CA GLU A 289 21.41 -6.52 1.60
C GLU A 289 22.87 -6.88 1.31
N ASP A 290 23.61 -7.32 2.34
CA ASP A 290 24.99 -7.80 2.22
C ASP A 290 25.09 -9.18 1.54
N LEU A 291 23.97 -9.77 1.09
CA LEU A 291 23.87 -11.11 0.49
C LEU A 291 24.42 -12.25 1.38
N LYS A 292 24.41 -12.05 2.70
CA LYS A 292 24.88 -13.02 3.70
C LYS A 292 23.78 -13.98 4.17
N VAL A 293 22.53 -13.55 4.09
CA VAL A 293 21.32 -14.33 4.42
C VAL A 293 20.27 -14.12 3.34
N GLY A 294 19.28 -15.01 3.28
CA GLY A 294 18.09 -14.84 2.45
C GLY A 294 16.85 -15.16 3.25
N PHE A 295 15.80 -14.40 3.04
CA PHE A 295 14.47 -14.73 3.56
C PHE A 295 13.82 -15.77 2.65
N GLU A 296 12.92 -16.59 3.20
CA GLU A 296 12.00 -17.39 2.40
C GLU A 296 10.69 -16.62 2.25
N PRO A 297 10.52 -15.86 1.14
CA PRO A 297 9.39 -14.97 1.00
C PRO A 297 8.09 -15.74 0.78
N VAL A 298 6.98 -15.07 1.02
CA VAL A 298 5.67 -15.49 0.50
C VAL A 298 5.66 -15.24 -1.01
N LEU A 299 5.44 -16.31 -1.80
CA LEU A 299 5.36 -16.21 -3.25
C LEU A 299 3.90 -16.02 -3.66
N ILE A 300 3.56 -14.86 -4.22
CA ILE A 300 2.20 -14.52 -4.64
C ILE A 300 2.12 -14.62 -6.16
N ILE A 301 1.33 -15.54 -6.68
CA ILE A 301 1.18 -15.74 -8.12
C ILE A 301 -0.07 -14.99 -8.59
N GLY A 302 0.13 -13.89 -9.30
CA GLY A 302 -0.90 -13.03 -9.90
C GLY A 302 -0.92 -11.62 -9.30
N ALA A 303 -0.69 -10.58 -10.13
CA ALA A 303 -0.81 -9.17 -9.73
C ALA A 303 -2.23 -8.61 -10.01
N GLY A 304 -3.24 -9.42 -9.66
CA GLY A 304 -4.64 -8.99 -9.60
C GLY A 304 -4.93 -8.18 -8.34
N LEU A 305 -6.21 -7.86 -8.09
CA LEU A 305 -6.60 -7.09 -6.91
C LEU A 305 -6.23 -7.81 -5.61
N SER A 306 -6.50 -9.10 -5.51
CA SER A 306 -6.17 -9.90 -4.32
C SER A 306 -4.66 -10.00 -4.09
N GLY A 307 -3.89 -10.36 -5.11
CA GLY A 307 -2.43 -10.50 -5.00
C GLY A 307 -1.70 -9.21 -4.71
N LEU A 308 -2.08 -8.10 -5.35
CA LEU A 308 -1.52 -6.77 -5.06
C LEU A 308 -1.90 -6.28 -3.66
N THR A 309 -3.15 -6.48 -3.25
CA THR A 309 -3.59 -6.10 -1.90
C THR A 309 -2.80 -6.88 -0.84
N LEU A 310 -2.67 -8.20 -1.01
CA LEU A 310 -1.91 -9.02 -0.06
C LEU A 310 -0.44 -8.62 -0.03
N GLY A 311 0.20 -8.52 -1.21
CA GLY A 311 1.60 -8.12 -1.29
C GLY A 311 1.86 -6.77 -0.63
N ARG A 312 0.98 -5.78 -0.86
CA ARG A 312 1.09 -4.45 -0.24
C ARG A 312 0.99 -4.53 1.28
N LEU A 313 0.02 -5.27 1.81
CA LEU A 313 -0.17 -5.40 3.26
C LEU A 313 0.97 -6.18 3.92
N LEU A 314 1.48 -7.23 3.27
CA LEU A 314 2.65 -7.97 3.75
C LEU A 314 3.92 -7.11 3.73
N THR A 315 4.13 -6.31 2.68
CA THR A 315 5.23 -5.34 2.61
C THR A 315 5.13 -4.32 3.73
N ASN A 316 3.96 -3.73 3.96
CA ASN A 316 3.74 -2.78 5.06
C ASN A 316 3.95 -3.42 6.45
N ALA A 317 3.71 -4.73 6.58
CA ALA A 317 3.95 -5.51 7.79
C ALA A 317 5.40 -6.03 7.91
N GLY A 318 6.29 -5.73 6.95
CA GLY A 318 7.67 -6.21 6.95
C GLY A 318 7.81 -7.72 6.68
N ILE A 319 6.78 -8.38 6.15
CA ILE A 319 6.81 -9.80 5.79
C ILE A 319 7.36 -9.93 4.36
N PRO A 320 8.53 -10.60 4.17
CA PRO A 320 9.13 -10.76 2.85
C PRO A 320 8.17 -11.45 1.89
N ASN A 321 7.90 -10.81 0.75
CA ASN A 321 7.00 -11.34 -0.26
C ASN A 321 7.44 -10.92 -1.66
N ILE A 322 7.05 -11.70 -2.67
CA ILE A 322 7.28 -11.39 -4.09
C ILE A 322 5.98 -11.67 -4.85
N VAL A 323 5.50 -10.68 -5.60
CA VAL A 323 4.33 -10.82 -6.47
C VAL A 323 4.78 -11.10 -7.90
N PHE A 324 4.34 -12.21 -8.48
CA PHE A 324 4.65 -12.59 -9.86
C PHE A 324 3.44 -12.35 -10.76
N GLU A 325 3.64 -11.72 -11.92
CA GLU A 325 2.60 -11.48 -12.90
C GLU A 325 3.00 -12.07 -14.26
N ALA A 326 2.09 -12.83 -14.86
CA ALA A 326 2.32 -13.46 -16.16
C ALA A 326 2.45 -12.44 -17.30
N SER A 327 1.81 -11.29 -17.16
CA SER A 327 1.72 -10.25 -18.19
C SER A 327 2.77 -9.16 -18.00
N PRO A 328 3.06 -8.34 -19.03
CA PRO A 328 3.77 -7.08 -18.85
C PRO A 328 2.93 -6.07 -18.04
N PRO A 329 3.56 -5.03 -17.46
CA PRO A 329 2.87 -3.98 -16.70
C PRO A 329 1.90 -3.16 -17.57
N GLU A 330 2.24 -2.97 -18.85
CA GLU A 330 1.41 -2.24 -19.81
C GLU A 330 0.15 -3.05 -20.16
N ARG A 331 -1.00 -2.68 -19.59
CA ARG A 331 -2.31 -3.10 -20.09
C ARG A 331 -3.13 -1.89 -20.48
N ARG A 332 -3.52 -1.81 -21.75
CA ARG A 332 -4.38 -0.74 -22.29
C ARG A 332 -5.84 -0.82 -21.81
N GLN A 333 -6.33 -2.01 -21.44
CA GLN A 333 -7.74 -2.23 -21.09
C GLN A 333 -7.99 -2.04 -19.60
N GLY A 334 -8.83 -1.06 -19.26
CA GLY A 334 -9.18 -0.66 -17.89
C GLY A 334 -10.69 -0.65 -17.68
N PHE A 335 -11.30 -1.83 -17.52
CA PHE A 335 -12.69 -1.92 -17.06
C PHE A 335 -12.88 -1.18 -15.75
N SER A 336 -14.07 -0.63 -15.55
CA SER A 336 -14.45 -0.16 -14.23
C SER A 336 -15.05 -1.29 -13.39
N ILE A 337 -14.81 -1.23 -12.08
CA ILE A 337 -15.43 -2.09 -11.08
C ILE A 337 -16.22 -1.25 -10.08
N THR A 338 -17.17 -1.87 -9.39
CA THR A 338 -17.86 -1.22 -8.28
C THR A 338 -17.14 -1.57 -6.99
N LEU A 339 -16.58 -0.57 -6.31
CA LEU A 339 -16.08 -0.71 -4.94
C LEU A 339 -17.24 -0.45 -3.98
N ARG A 340 -17.47 -1.39 -3.05
CA ARG A 340 -18.51 -1.31 -2.02
C ARG A 340 -17.88 -0.96 -0.68
N GLY A 341 -18.65 -0.31 0.20
CA GLY A 341 -18.25 0.14 1.55
C GLY A 341 -17.42 -0.89 2.28
N TRP A 342 -18.03 -2.05 2.53
CA TRP A 342 -17.38 -3.17 3.21
C TRP A 342 -16.09 -3.67 2.54
N GLY A 343 -15.92 -3.47 1.22
CA GLY A 343 -14.72 -3.88 0.49
C GLY A 343 -13.60 -2.86 0.61
N TYR A 344 -13.89 -1.59 0.31
CA TYR A 344 -12.88 -0.53 0.38
C TYR A 344 -12.56 -0.11 1.82
N GLU A 345 -13.51 -0.15 2.76
CA GLU A 345 -13.26 0.20 4.17
C GLU A 345 -12.29 -0.78 4.82
N ALA A 346 -12.44 -2.08 4.52
CA ALA A 346 -11.50 -3.10 4.96
C ALA A 346 -10.08 -2.83 4.44
N LEU A 347 -9.95 -2.45 3.16
CA LEU A 347 -8.67 -2.08 2.56
C LEU A 347 -8.07 -0.83 3.21
N LEU A 348 -8.84 0.25 3.34
CA LEU A 348 -8.38 1.52 3.88
C LEU A 348 -7.92 1.38 5.33
N SER A 349 -8.66 0.63 6.15
CA SER A 349 -8.27 0.37 7.54
C SER A 349 -7.00 -0.47 7.62
N ALA A 350 -6.87 -1.51 6.80
CA ALA A 350 -5.66 -2.34 6.75
C ALA A 350 -4.41 -1.58 6.26
N LEU A 351 -4.59 -0.50 5.50
CA LEU A 351 -3.51 0.39 5.04
C LEU A 351 -3.15 1.51 6.06
N GLY A 352 -3.70 1.46 7.28
CA GLY A 352 -3.45 2.48 8.31
C GLY A 352 -4.45 3.64 8.27
N ASP A 353 -5.74 3.31 8.11
CA ASP A 353 -6.87 4.24 8.11
C ASP A 353 -6.73 5.39 7.10
N VAL A 354 -6.34 5.04 5.86
CA VAL A 354 -6.22 5.98 4.74
C VAL A 354 -7.58 6.64 4.45
N PRO A 355 -7.66 7.97 4.24
CA PRO A 355 -8.93 8.63 3.94
C PRO A 355 -9.56 8.14 2.63
N LEU A 356 -10.87 7.90 2.62
CA LEU A 356 -11.63 7.54 1.42
C LEU A 356 -11.43 8.52 0.26
N SER A 357 -11.27 9.80 0.56
CA SER A 357 -11.03 10.84 -0.45
C SER A 357 -9.71 10.63 -1.23
N SER A 358 -8.69 10.04 -0.59
CA SER A 358 -7.43 9.66 -1.26
C SER A 358 -7.68 8.57 -2.30
N LEU A 359 -8.40 7.52 -1.90
CA LEU A 359 -8.77 6.43 -2.81
C LEU A 359 -9.62 6.95 -3.97
N GLN A 360 -10.70 7.68 -3.69
CA GLN A 360 -11.61 8.19 -4.73
C GLN A 360 -10.90 9.06 -5.76
N LYS A 361 -10.04 10.00 -5.32
CA LYS A 361 -9.24 10.83 -6.22
C LYS A 361 -8.26 10.02 -7.08
N GLY A 362 -7.73 8.93 -6.53
CA GLY A 362 -6.79 8.06 -7.23
C GLY A 362 -7.45 7.10 -8.23
N VAL A 363 -8.67 6.63 -7.94
CA VAL A 363 -9.21 5.45 -8.64
C VAL A 363 -10.58 5.65 -9.28
N ALA A 364 -11.33 6.71 -8.98
CA ALA A 364 -12.65 6.91 -9.57
C ALA A 364 -12.60 6.91 -11.11
N SER A 365 -13.63 6.35 -11.75
CA SER A 365 -13.69 6.25 -13.22
C SER A 365 -13.72 7.63 -13.90
N ASP A 366 -14.22 8.65 -13.23
CA ASP A 366 -14.30 10.04 -13.68
C ASP A 366 -13.30 10.96 -12.94
N ARG A 367 -12.26 10.40 -12.30
CA ARG A 367 -11.28 11.15 -11.48
C ARG A 367 -10.58 12.30 -12.21
N LEU A 368 -10.26 12.15 -13.50
CA LEU A 368 -9.50 13.16 -14.25
C LEU A 368 -10.33 14.39 -14.63
N ILE A 369 -11.65 14.33 -14.43
CA ILE A 369 -12.57 15.46 -14.55
C ILE A 369 -13.14 15.89 -13.19
N GLY A 370 -12.55 15.42 -12.08
CA GLY A 370 -12.93 15.79 -10.72
C GLY A 370 -14.13 15.04 -10.15
N GLY A 371 -14.56 13.95 -10.79
CA GLY A 371 -15.63 13.11 -10.29
C GLY A 371 -15.21 12.18 -9.15
N ALA A 372 -16.21 11.52 -8.55
CA ALA A 372 -16.05 10.62 -7.40
C ALA A 372 -16.54 9.20 -7.70
N GLY A 373 -16.77 8.87 -8.97
CA GLY A 373 -17.27 7.57 -9.41
C GLY A 373 -18.71 7.34 -8.98
N TRP A 374 -19.52 8.40 -8.88
CA TRP A 374 -20.85 8.31 -8.30
C TRP A 374 -21.69 7.22 -8.97
N LEU A 375 -22.46 6.51 -8.16
CA LEU A 375 -23.23 5.36 -8.60
C LEU A 375 -24.69 5.52 -8.21
N GLU A 376 -25.57 5.25 -9.18
CA GLU A 376 -27.01 5.24 -9.01
C GLU A 376 -27.57 3.96 -9.63
N HIS A 377 -28.34 3.19 -8.86
CA HIS A 377 -28.86 1.89 -9.31
C HIS A 377 -30.30 1.98 -9.82
N ALA A 378 -30.60 2.98 -10.66
CA ALA A 378 -31.86 2.98 -11.39
C ALA A 378 -31.90 1.78 -12.37
N ARG A 379 -33.07 1.16 -12.50
CA ARG A 379 -33.33 0.14 -13.53
C ARG A 379 -34.23 0.76 -14.57
N LEU A 380 -33.77 0.79 -15.82
CA LEU A 380 -34.47 1.48 -16.90
C LEU A 380 -35.04 0.45 -17.89
N ASP A 381 -36.20 0.74 -18.49
CA ASP A 381 -36.75 -0.04 -19.60
C ASP A 381 -35.94 0.27 -20.85
N ASN A 382 -35.33 -0.75 -21.45
CA ASN A 382 -34.51 -0.59 -22.64
C ASN A 382 -35.27 -0.02 -23.84
N SER A 383 -36.58 -0.26 -23.93
CA SER A 383 -37.40 0.14 -25.08
C SER A 383 -37.90 1.58 -25.01
N THR A 384 -38.01 2.15 -23.80
CA THR A 384 -38.55 3.50 -23.59
C THR A 384 -37.57 4.47 -22.96
N GLY A 385 -36.52 3.96 -22.30
CA GLY A 385 -35.60 4.76 -21.47
C GLY A 385 -36.21 5.20 -20.14
N GLU A 386 -37.44 4.79 -19.82
CA GLU A 386 -38.11 5.18 -18.57
C GLU A 386 -37.60 4.38 -17.37
N VAL A 387 -37.64 5.00 -16.19
CA VAL A 387 -37.28 4.34 -14.93
C VAL A 387 -38.34 3.29 -14.55
N LEU A 388 -37.97 2.02 -14.60
CA LEU A 388 -38.78 0.91 -14.07
C LEU A 388 -38.72 0.89 -12.54
N ILE A 389 -37.50 0.93 -11.99
CA ILE A 389 -37.29 0.90 -10.55
C ILE A 389 -36.33 2.02 -10.20
N ALA A 390 -36.84 2.99 -9.44
CA ALA A 390 -36.05 4.06 -8.87
C ALA A 390 -34.92 3.49 -7.99
N PRO A 391 -33.77 4.18 -7.89
CA PRO A 391 -32.71 3.81 -6.97
C PRO A 391 -33.26 3.73 -5.55
N ASP A 392 -32.76 2.78 -4.75
CA ASP A 392 -33.15 2.69 -3.34
C ASP A 392 -32.67 3.96 -2.61
N SER A 393 -33.52 4.53 -1.74
CA SER A 393 -33.25 5.79 -1.03
C SER A 393 -32.12 5.70 0.01
N ALA A 394 -31.71 4.48 0.37
CA ALA A 394 -30.53 4.26 1.20
C ALA A 394 -29.28 4.39 0.33
N THR A 395 -28.44 5.39 0.63
CA THR A 395 -27.12 5.54 0.02
C THR A 395 -26.29 4.31 0.35
N VAL A 396 -26.21 3.36 -0.58
CA VAL A 396 -25.22 2.28 -0.50
C VAL A 396 -23.87 2.94 -0.73
N ALA A 397 -23.01 2.94 0.27
CA ALA A 397 -21.66 3.47 0.17
C ALA A 397 -20.88 2.65 -0.88
N ALA A 398 -20.84 3.14 -2.11
CA ALA A 398 -20.22 2.47 -3.24
C ALA A 398 -19.94 3.47 -4.37
N PHE A 399 -18.90 3.20 -5.16
CA PHE A 399 -18.54 4.02 -6.32
C PHE A 399 -17.87 3.19 -7.42
N ARG A 400 -17.84 3.73 -8.63
CA ARG A 400 -17.15 3.16 -9.80
C ARG A 400 -15.68 3.56 -9.79
N ALA A 401 -14.82 2.55 -9.84
CA ALA A 401 -13.38 2.70 -9.86
C ALA A 401 -12.81 2.11 -11.14
N ASN A 402 -11.90 2.83 -11.79
CA ASN A 402 -11.08 2.30 -12.86
C ASN A 402 -10.15 1.21 -12.29
N ARG A 403 -10.24 -0.01 -12.82
CA ARG A 403 -9.52 -1.17 -12.26
C ARG A 403 -8.01 -1.04 -12.35
N ASN A 404 -7.48 -0.44 -13.41
CA ASN A 404 -6.03 -0.28 -13.55
C ASN A 404 -5.52 0.82 -12.61
N ALA A 405 -6.26 1.93 -12.50
CA ALA A 405 -5.96 2.96 -11.51
C ALA A 405 -5.99 2.39 -10.09
N LEU A 406 -6.95 1.52 -9.76
CA LEU A 406 -6.99 0.85 -8.46
C LEU A 406 -5.80 -0.07 -8.21
N ARG A 407 -5.39 -0.88 -9.21
CA ARG A 407 -4.22 -1.75 -9.09
C ARG A 407 -2.95 -0.94 -8.83
N GLN A 408 -2.76 0.13 -9.59
CA GLN A 408 -1.63 1.04 -9.42
C GLN A 408 -1.67 1.75 -8.07
N TRP A 409 -2.86 2.23 -7.67
CA TRP A 409 -3.04 2.89 -6.38
C TRP A 409 -2.69 1.97 -5.22
N ILE A 410 -3.10 0.69 -5.25
CA ILE A 410 -2.73 -0.30 -4.24
C ILE A 410 -1.20 -0.55 -4.26
N SER A 411 -0.62 -0.73 -5.46
CA SER A 411 0.83 -0.97 -5.57
C SER A 411 1.68 0.20 -5.11
N ASP A 412 1.16 1.41 -5.15
CA ASP A 412 1.87 2.65 -4.80
C ASP A 412 1.49 3.18 -3.41
N CYS A 413 0.47 2.60 -2.77
CA CYS A 413 0.01 2.99 -1.43
C CYS A 413 0.95 2.51 -0.31
N GLY A 414 2.05 3.24 -0.10
CA GLY A 414 2.99 3.00 1.00
C GLY A 414 4.39 3.50 0.65
N GLU A 415 5.25 3.67 1.66
CA GLU A 415 6.58 4.24 1.48
C GLU A 415 7.56 3.29 0.77
N GLU A 416 7.37 1.98 0.96
CA GLU A 416 8.18 0.95 0.34
C GLU A 416 7.63 0.53 -1.02
N GLY A 417 8.52 0.34 -1.99
CA GLY A 417 8.18 -0.30 -3.25
C GLY A 417 7.86 -1.78 -3.05
N MET A 418 6.81 -2.27 -3.71
CA MET A 418 6.51 -3.70 -3.77
C MET A 418 7.46 -4.42 -4.74
N ASP A 419 7.91 -5.63 -4.39
CA ASP A 419 8.63 -6.49 -5.33
C ASP A 419 7.65 -7.21 -6.27
N ILE A 420 7.43 -6.63 -7.45
CA ILE A 420 6.56 -7.16 -8.50
C ILE A 420 7.38 -7.61 -9.70
N ARG A 421 7.29 -8.90 -10.05
CA ARG A 421 8.00 -9.54 -11.16
C ARG A 421 7.04 -9.84 -12.32
N TYR A 422 7.03 -8.97 -13.32
CA TYR A 422 6.25 -9.15 -14.55
C TYR A 422 6.87 -10.18 -15.50
N ASN A 423 6.10 -10.67 -16.47
CA ASN A 423 6.50 -11.73 -17.42
C ASN A 423 6.91 -13.06 -16.75
N HIS A 424 6.31 -13.37 -15.62
CA HIS A 424 6.53 -14.60 -14.84
C HIS A 424 5.25 -15.42 -14.78
N ARG A 425 4.93 -16.14 -15.87
CA ARG A 425 3.83 -17.11 -15.88
C ARG A 425 4.26 -18.39 -15.16
N LEU A 426 3.54 -18.75 -14.09
CA LEU A 426 3.81 -19.96 -13.34
C LEU A 426 3.61 -21.19 -14.24
N LYS A 427 4.63 -22.04 -14.31
CA LYS A 427 4.61 -23.32 -15.02
C LYS A 427 4.30 -24.47 -14.06
N SER A 428 5.00 -24.53 -12.93
CA SER A 428 4.79 -25.59 -11.93
C SER A 428 5.26 -25.17 -10.54
N PHE A 429 4.78 -25.88 -9.53
CA PHE A 429 5.31 -25.77 -8.18
C PHE A 429 5.53 -27.15 -7.54
N GLN A 430 6.37 -27.20 -6.51
CA GLN A 430 6.67 -28.37 -5.71
C GLN A 430 6.72 -27.99 -4.24
N SER A 431 6.01 -28.75 -3.41
CA SER A 431 6.09 -28.66 -1.96
C SER A 431 7.36 -29.36 -1.44
N LYS A 432 7.98 -28.81 -0.41
CA LYS A 432 9.16 -29.37 0.29
C LYS A 432 9.01 -29.18 1.80
N PRO A 433 9.73 -29.99 2.62
CA PRO A 433 9.85 -29.71 4.04
C PRO A 433 10.37 -28.28 4.26
N GLY A 434 9.56 -27.44 4.89
CA GLY A 434 9.89 -26.05 5.19
C GLY A 434 9.47 -25.00 4.15
N GLY A 435 8.92 -25.37 2.98
CA GLY A 435 8.46 -24.36 2.01
C GLY A 435 8.09 -24.89 0.62
N VAL A 436 7.97 -23.98 -0.34
CA VAL A 436 7.54 -24.23 -1.72
C VAL A 436 8.63 -23.83 -2.71
N HIS A 437 8.66 -24.50 -3.86
CA HIS A 437 9.50 -24.14 -5.01
C HIS A 437 8.62 -23.93 -6.23
N VAL A 438 8.86 -22.86 -6.98
CA VAL A 438 8.12 -22.54 -8.21
C VAL A 438 9.06 -22.45 -9.40
N GLU A 439 8.57 -22.89 -10.56
CA GLU A 439 9.22 -22.71 -11.87
C GLU A 439 8.29 -21.92 -12.78
N PHE A 440 8.86 -20.96 -13.50
CA PHE A 440 8.15 -20.11 -14.46
C PHE A 440 8.48 -20.52 -15.89
N GLU A 441 7.61 -20.17 -16.84
CA GLU A 441 7.80 -20.49 -18.27
C GLU A 441 9.08 -19.89 -18.87
N ASN A 442 9.53 -18.75 -18.33
CA ASN A 442 10.79 -18.11 -18.71
C ASN A 442 12.04 -18.84 -18.14
N GLY A 443 11.86 -19.95 -17.43
CA GLY A 443 12.92 -20.74 -16.80
C GLY A 443 13.35 -20.25 -15.42
N ALA A 444 12.82 -19.13 -14.93
CA ALA A 444 13.13 -18.63 -13.60
C ALA A 444 12.60 -19.58 -12.52
N ARG A 445 13.32 -19.66 -11.40
CA ARG A 445 12.97 -20.53 -10.25
C ARG A 445 13.12 -19.77 -8.95
N PHE A 446 12.16 -19.95 -8.06
CA PHE A 446 12.13 -19.31 -6.74
C PHE A 446 11.72 -20.31 -5.66
N SER A 447 12.17 -20.05 -4.44
CA SER A 447 11.77 -20.77 -3.24
C SER A 447 11.14 -19.78 -2.27
N GLY A 448 10.16 -20.24 -1.49
CA GLY A 448 9.49 -19.40 -0.51
C GLY A 448 8.82 -20.22 0.59
N SER A 449 8.38 -19.54 1.64
CA SER A 449 7.77 -20.17 2.82
C SER A 449 6.29 -20.54 2.60
N LEU A 450 5.64 -19.90 1.64
CA LEU A 450 4.23 -20.09 1.29
C LEU A 450 3.99 -19.76 -0.18
N LEU A 451 3.11 -20.51 -0.84
CA LEU A 451 2.58 -20.19 -2.16
C LEU A 451 1.15 -19.64 -2.05
N VAL A 452 0.95 -18.38 -2.43
CA VAL A 452 -0.38 -17.78 -2.56
C VAL A 452 -0.80 -17.85 -4.02
N ALA A 453 -1.83 -18.64 -4.29
CA ALA A 453 -2.48 -18.71 -5.60
C ALA A 453 -3.49 -17.57 -5.75
N ALA A 454 -3.08 -16.47 -6.38
CA ALA A 454 -3.92 -15.33 -6.75
C ALA A 454 -4.07 -15.20 -8.29
N ASP A 455 -3.88 -16.32 -9.00
CA ASP A 455 -3.73 -16.44 -10.46
C ASP A 455 -5.07 -16.63 -11.20
N GLY A 456 -6.16 -16.36 -10.49
CA GLY A 456 -7.50 -16.21 -11.05
C GLY A 456 -8.21 -17.52 -11.42
N VAL A 457 -9.29 -17.39 -12.19
CA VAL A 457 -10.20 -18.51 -12.51
C VAL A 457 -9.52 -19.67 -13.23
N TYR A 458 -8.39 -19.45 -13.91
CA TYR A 458 -7.60 -20.49 -14.57
C TYR A 458 -6.34 -20.89 -13.79
N SER A 459 -6.38 -20.74 -12.46
CA SER A 459 -5.25 -21.01 -11.57
C SER A 459 -4.46 -22.26 -11.97
N THR A 460 -3.17 -22.08 -12.27
CA THR A 460 -2.21 -23.15 -12.56
C THR A 460 -2.00 -23.96 -11.28
N VAL A 461 -1.94 -23.29 -10.12
CA VAL A 461 -1.78 -23.93 -8.81
C VAL A 461 -2.95 -24.88 -8.53
N ARG A 462 -4.19 -24.40 -8.72
CA ARG A 462 -5.39 -25.22 -8.48
C ARG A 462 -5.41 -26.46 -9.38
N GLN A 463 -5.06 -26.31 -10.65
CA GLN A 463 -5.03 -27.43 -11.60
C GLN A 463 -4.02 -28.52 -11.21
N GLN A 464 -2.91 -28.16 -10.56
CA GLN A 464 -1.88 -29.11 -10.16
C GLN A 464 -2.23 -29.87 -8.88
N ILE A 465 -2.76 -29.18 -7.87
CA ILE A 465 -3.01 -29.78 -6.55
C ILE A 465 -4.47 -30.26 -6.35
N LEU A 466 -5.42 -29.68 -7.07
CA LEU A 466 -6.85 -29.98 -6.98
C LEU A 466 -7.47 -30.15 -8.39
N PRO A 467 -7.01 -31.12 -9.20
CA PRO A 467 -7.46 -31.29 -10.59
C PRO A 467 -8.96 -31.62 -10.74
N HIS A 468 -9.62 -32.06 -9.66
CA HIS A 468 -11.07 -32.28 -9.61
C HIS A 468 -11.87 -30.98 -9.49
N VAL A 469 -11.26 -29.88 -9.00
CA VAL A 469 -11.92 -28.58 -8.86
C VAL A 469 -11.82 -27.78 -10.17
N LYS A 470 -12.88 -27.83 -10.96
CA LYS A 470 -12.98 -27.15 -12.26
C LYS A 470 -13.96 -25.97 -12.21
N PRO A 471 -13.70 -24.85 -12.91
CA PRO A 471 -14.68 -23.79 -13.07
C PRO A 471 -15.95 -24.30 -13.76
N GLU A 472 -17.11 -24.00 -13.19
CA GLU A 472 -18.42 -24.32 -13.75
C GLU A 472 -18.96 -23.13 -14.55
N VAL A 473 -19.49 -23.38 -15.74
CA VAL A 473 -20.01 -22.34 -16.63
C VAL A 473 -21.49 -22.09 -16.38
N ILE A 474 -21.89 -20.83 -16.35
CA ILE A 474 -23.31 -20.44 -16.33
C ILE A 474 -23.84 -20.38 -17.77
N PRO A 475 -25.04 -20.91 -18.06
CA PRO A 475 -25.66 -20.87 -19.38
C PRO A 475 -26.19 -19.47 -19.74
N ALA A 476 -25.27 -18.50 -19.80
CA ALA A 476 -25.51 -17.10 -20.13
C ALA A 476 -24.72 -16.73 -21.38
N VAL A 477 -25.39 -16.06 -22.32
CA VAL A 477 -24.76 -15.33 -23.41
C VAL A 477 -24.37 -13.97 -22.85
N VAL A 478 -23.09 -13.60 -22.97
CA VAL A 478 -22.58 -12.31 -22.52
C VAL A 478 -21.62 -11.77 -23.59
N TYR A 479 -21.95 -10.61 -24.14
CA TYR A 479 -21.05 -9.83 -24.99
C TYR A 479 -20.74 -8.52 -24.29
N HIS A 480 -19.54 -8.02 -24.55
CA HIS A 480 -19.04 -6.77 -24.02
C HIS A 480 -18.44 -5.97 -25.17
N GLY A 481 -18.60 -4.66 -25.15
CA GLY A 481 -18.00 -3.77 -26.13
C GLY A 481 -17.43 -2.52 -25.49
N GLU A 482 -16.22 -2.17 -25.90
CA GLU A 482 -15.52 -0.95 -25.48
C GLU A 482 -15.53 0.08 -26.62
N PHE A 483 -15.77 1.35 -26.28
CA PHE A 483 -15.80 2.44 -27.24
C PHE A 483 -15.45 3.77 -26.56
N SER A 484 -15.32 4.84 -27.34
CA SER A 484 -15.14 6.18 -26.77
C SER A 484 -15.85 7.23 -27.60
N VAL A 485 -16.34 8.26 -26.91
CA VAL A 485 -17.06 9.38 -27.51
C VAL A 485 -16.40 10.69 -27.11
N THR A 486 -16.61 11.73 -27.91
CA THR A 486 -16.27 13.10 -27.53
C THR A 486 -17.14 13.56 -26.36
N ARG A 487 -16.69 14.59 -25.65
CA ARG A 487 -17.48 15.19 -24.56
C ARG A 487 -18.85 15.70 -25.04
N ASP A 488 -18.91 16.36 -26.19
CA ASP A 488 -20.16 16.89 -26.73
C ASP A 488 -21.16 15.77 -27.08
N GLU A 489 -20.68 14.65 -27.63
CA GLU A 489 -21.49 13.45 -27.86
C GLU A 489 -21.98 12.84 -26.55
N PHE A 490 -21.12 12.77 -25.53
CA PHE A 490 -21.51 12.28 -24.21
C PHE A 490 -22.63 13.13 -23.60
N ASP A 491 -22.44 14.46 -23.60
CA ASP A 491 -23.37 15.42 -23.01
C ASP A 491 -24.74 15.43 -23.73
N ARG A 492 -24.75 15.16 -25.04
CA ARG A 492 -25.98 15.08 -25.85
C ARG A 492 -26.71 13.75 -25.69
N THR A 493 -25.99 12.64 -25.68
CA THR A 493 -26.60 11.29 -25.83
C THR A 493 -26.73 10.58 -24.49
N PHE A 494 -25.70 10.61 -23.64
CA PHE A 494 -25.62 9.79 -22.42
C PHE A 494 -26.00 10.58 -21.17
N ALA A 495 -25.49 11.81 -21.03
CA ALA A 495 -25.73 12.63 -19.84
C ALA A 495 -27.22 12.86 -19.50
N PRO A 496 -28.16 13.01 -20.45
CA PRO A 496 -29.58 13.20 -20.13
C PRO A 496 -30.20 12.02 -19.37
N VAL A 497 -29.70 10.81 -19.59
CA VAL A 497 -30.21 9.57 -18.96
C VAL A 497 -29.32 9.15 -17.79
N MET A 498 -28.01 9.30 -17.93
CA MET A 498 -27.01 8.88 -16.93
C MET A 498 -26.88 9.88 -15.77
N GLY A 499 -27.18 11.15 -15.99
CA GLY A 499 -27.05 12.20 -14.98
C GLY A 499 -25.62 12.28 -14.44
N LYS A 500 -25.48 12.14 -13.12
CA LYS A 500 -24.16 12.08 -12.43
C LYS A 500 -23.63 10.66 -12.23
N ALA A 501 -24.41 9.64 -12.59
CA ALA A 501 -23.99 8.26 -12.38
C ALA A 501 -22.87 7.88 -13.35
N ASN A 502 -22.05 6.92 -12.96
CA ASN A 502 -21.03 6.35 -13.84
C ASN A 502 -21.51 5.03 -14.49
N ILE A 503 -22.77 4.64 -14.24
CA ILE A 503 -23.38 3.44 -14.81
C ILE A 503 -24.90 3.64 -14.95
N ILE A 504 -25.46 3.16 -16.06
CA ILE A 504 -26.91 2.98 -16.24
C ILE A 504 -27.17 1.52 -16.59
N ALA A 505 -28.28 0.96 -16.10
CA ALA A 505 -28.62 -0.44 -16.31
C ALA A 505 -29.97 -0.56 -17.02
N GLY A 506 -29.92 -0.93 -18.31
CA GLY A 506 -31.09 -1.19 -19.14
C GLY A 506 -31.60 -2.62 -18.99
N PHE A 507 -32.91 -2.79 -18.88
CA PHE A 507 -33.57 -4.09 -18.76
C PHE A 507 -34.61 -4.23 -19.86
N GLY A 508 -34.51 -5.32 -20.63
CA GLY A 508 -35.50 -5.71 -21.62
C GLY A 508 -36.11 -7.07 -21.32
N ASP A 509 -36.84 -7.62 -22.27
CA ASP A 509 -37.48 -8.93 -22.10
C ASP A 509 -36.45 -10.06 -22.12
N ASN A 510 -36.06 -10.54 -20.94
CA ASN A 510 -35.04 -11.56 -20.73
C ASN A 510 -33.61 -11.17 -21.11
N PHE A 511 -33.30 -9.87 -21.22
CA PHE A 511 -31.94 -9.37 -21.46
C PHE A 511 -31.60 -8.12 -20.63
N ASN A 512 -30.31 -7.88 -20.42
CA ASN A 512 -29.78 -6.74 -19.66
C ASN A 512 -28.63 -6.07 -20.41
N THR A 513 -28.57 -4.74 -20.35
CA THR A 513 -27.62 -3.90 -21.09
C THR A 513 -27.06 -2.75 -20.24
N PRO A 514 -26.11 -3.00 -19.32
CA PRO A 514 -25.45 -1.91 -18.62
C PRO A 514 -24.53 -1.13 -19.58
N ILE A 515 -24.50 0.19 -19.43
CA ILE A 515 -23.51 1.09 -20.03
C ILE A 515 -22.76 1.79 -18.89
N THR A 516 -21.43 1.77 -18.94
CA THR A 516 -20.56 2.26 -17.87
C THR A 516 -19.53 3.25 -18.41
N ILE A 517 -19.18 4.26 -17.60
CA ILE A 517 -17.95 5.03 -17.75
C ILE A 517 -16.77 4.20 -17.22
N ALA A 518 -15.85 3.84 -18.10
CA ALA A 518 -14.62 3.12 -17.77
C ALA A 518 -13.48 4.08 -17.36
N ASP A 519 -13.34 5.18 -18.08
CA ASP A 519 -12.46 6.31 -17.76
C ASP A 519 -13.01 7.59 -18.43
N ALA A 520 -12.60 8.77 -17.95
CA ALA A 520 -12.96 10.04 -18.58
C ALA A 520 -11.84 11.06 -18.46
N ASN A 521 -11.65 11.89 -19.49
CA ASN A 521 -10.74 13.04 -19.46
C ASN A 521 -11.42 14.29 -20.04
N LYS A 522 -10.70 15.40 -20.13
CA LYS A 522 -11.26 16.68 -20.60
C LYS A 522 -11.79 16.66 -22.04
N GLN A 523 -11.39 15.68 -22.85
CA GLN A 523 -11.74 15.60 -24.28
C GLN A 523 -12.74 14.47 -24.58
N ARG A 524 -12.62 13.33 -23.88
CA ARG A 524 -13.34 12.09 -24.23
C ARG A 524 -13.82 11.32 -23.01
N TYR A 525 -14.91 10.59 -23.21
CA TYR A 525 -15.38 9.53 -22.32
C TYR A 525 -15.05 8.18 -22.94
N TYR A 526 -14.47 7.29 -22.14
CA TYR A 526 -14.25 5.89 -22.48
C TYR A 526 -15.35 5.08 -21.82
N LEU A 527 -16.14 4.41 -22.64
CA LEU A 527 -17.38 3.75 -22.23
C LEU A 527 -17.29 2.27 -22.55
N ASP A 528 -18.02 1.49 -21.77
CA ASP A 528 -18.25 0.09 -22.06
C ASP A 528 -19.73 -0.24 -21.95
N TRP A 529 -20.17 -1.20 -22.75
CA TRP A 529 -21.49 -1.82 -22.62
C TRP A 529 -21.34 -3.31 -22.45
N SER A 530 -22.32 -3.92 -21.77
CA SER A 530 -22.50 -5.37 -21.82
C SER A 530 -23.88 -5.69 -22.37
N TYR A 531 -24.02 -6.78 -23.10
CA TYR A 531 -25.28 -7.38 -23.48
C TYR A 531 -25.31 -8.79 -22.89
N SER A 532 -26.29 -9.08 -22.05
CA SER A 532 -26.44 -10.42 -21.49
C SER A 532 -27.86 -10.95 -21.55
N ARG A 533 -27.98 -12.26 -21.77
CA ARG A 533 -29.24 -13.00 -21.71
C ARG A 533 -29.01 -14.49 -21.41
N PRO A 534 -30.04 -15.24 -20.98
CA PRO A 534 -29.96 -16.70 -20.90
C PRO A 534 -29.74 -17.33 -22.28
N MET A 535 -29.07 -18.48 -22.28
CA MET A 535 -28.91 -19.31 -23.49
C MET A 535 -30.28 -19.80 -24.01
N LYS A 536 -30.51 -19.70 -25.32
CA LYS A 536 -31.70 -20.16 -26.03
C LYS A 536 -31.54 -21.60 -26.52
N GLY A 537 -31.76 -22.57 -25.62
CA GLY A 537 -31.64 -23.99 -25.95
C GLY A 537 -30.19 -24.43 -26.23
N LYS A 538 -29.98 -25.71 -26.57
CA LYS A 538 -28.62 -26.29 -26.66
C LYS A 538 -27.78 -25.82 -27.85
N ASN A 539 -28.40 -25.28 -28.89
CA ASN A 539 -27.74 -24.90 -30.15
C ASN A 539 -27.72 -23.38 -30.37
N ASP A 540 -27.75 -22.60 -29.29
CA ASP A 540 -27.70 -21.14 -29.36
C ASP A 540 -26.36 -20.69 -29.98
N PRO A 541 -26.36 -20.08 -31.18
CA PRO A 541 -25.12 -19.71 -31.87
C PRO A 541 -24.31 -18.65 -31.12
N LEU A 542 -24.93 -17.94 -30.17
CA LEU A 542 -24.28 -16.92 -29.36
C LEU A 542 -23.71 -17.44 -28.04
N TYR A 543 -24.04 -18.67 -27.66
CA TYR A 543 -23.49 -19.32 -26.47
C TYR A 543 -22.26 -20.17 -26.85
N ARG A 544 -21.07 -19.59 -26.66
CA ARG A 544 -19.79 -20.18 -27.08
C ARG A 544 -18.82 -20.32 -25.89
N PRO A 545 -19.12 -21.18 -24.90
CA PRO A 545 -18.35 -21.25 -23.65
C PRO A 545 -16.90 -21.73 -23.82
N ASP A 546 -16.65 -22.46 -24.91
CA ASP A 546 -15.37 -23.06 -25.29
C ASP A 546 -14.64 -22.28 -26.40
N ALA A 547 -15.11 -21.08 -26.75
CA ALA A 547 -14.44 -20.23 -27.73
C ALA A 547 -13.00 -19.92 -27.30
N SER A 548 -12.08 -20.00 -28.26
CA SER A 548 -10.71 -19.51 -28.12
C SER A 548 -10.69 -17.99 -27.92
N ALA A 549 -9.55 -17.46 -27.48
CA ALA A 549 -9.38 -16.02 -27.26
C ALA A 549 -9.61 -15.18 -28.54
N GLU A 550 -9.31 -15.73 -29.72
CA GLU A 550 -9.53 -15.06 -31.00
C GLU A 550 -10.99 -15.17 -31.45
N GLU A 551 -11.62 -16.33 -31.31
CA GLU A 551 -13.06 -16.50 -31.61
C GLU A 551 -13.95 -15.66 -30.70
N ALA A 552 -13.53 -15.46 -29.44
CA ALA A 552 -14.24 -14.64 -28.47
C ALA A 552 -14.25 -13.16 -28.87
N LYS A 553 -13.28 -12.67 -29.66
CA LYS A 553 -13.22 -11.28 -30.16
C LYS A 553 -13.99 -11.08 -31.48
N GLN A 554 -14.53 -12.15 -32.05
CA GLN A 554 -15.31 -12.08 -33.28
C GLN A 554 -16.76 -11.75 -32.98
N ILE A 555 -17.32 -10.81 -33.75
CA ILE A 555 -18.74 -10.44 -33.75
C ILE A 555 -19.49 -11.43 -34.66
N PRO A 556 -20.33 -12.33 -34.13
CA PRO A 556 -21.08 -13.27 -34.97
C PRO A 556 -22.23 -12.57 -35.69
N GLN A 557 -22.57 -13.03 -36.90
CA GLN A 557 -23.75 -12.53 -37.62
C GLN A 557 -25.04 -12.66 -36.77
N ALA A 558 -25.18 -13.75 -36.02
CA ALA A 558 -26.32 -13.96 -35.14
C ALA A 558 -26.45 -12.87 -34.05
N LEU A 559 -25.36 -12.20 -33.66
CA LEU A 559 -25.41 -11.10 -32.69
C LEU A 559 -25.93 -9.83 -33.36
N LEU A 560 -25.47 -9.56 -34.58
CA LEU A 560 -25.97 -8.45 -35.39
C LEU A 560 -27.47 -8.60 -35.63
N ASP A 561 -27.92 -9.79 -36.04
CA ASP A 561 -29.33 -10.07 -36.28
C ASP A 561 -30.17 -9.90 -35.00
N GLU A 562 -29.65 -10.39 -33.87
CA GLU A 562 -30.34 -10.29 -32.59
C GLU A 562 -30.45 -8.84 -32.11
N LEU A 563 -29.35 -8.07 -32.12
CA LEU A 563 -29.37 -6.66 -31.74
C LEU A 563 -30.22 -5.81 -32.69
N GLY A 564 -30.18 -6.09 -33.99
CA GLY A 564 -31.03 -5.41 -34.99
C GLY A 564 -32.53 -5.66 -34.82
N SER A 565 -32.90 -6.74 -34.12
CA SER A 565 -34.30 -7.04 -33.80
C SER A 565 -34.81 -6.34 -32.52
N LEU A 566 -33.91 -5.79 -31.70
CA LEU A 566 -34.27 -5.15 -30.44
C LEU A 566 -34.79 -3.72 -30.69
N GLN A 567 -35.91 -3.38 -30.04
CA GLN A 567 -36.37 -2.00 -29.95
C GLN A 567 -35.71 -1.36 -28.73
N LEU A 568 -34.69 -0.53 -28.98
CA LEU A 568 -33.92 0.16 -27.95
C LEU A 568 -34.18 1.67 -28.03
N ALA A 569 -34.29 2.32 -26.87
CA ALA A 569 -34.29 3.77 -26.74
C ALA A 569 -32.86 4.30 -26.58
N GLU A 570 -32.68 5.62 -26.69
CA GLU A 570 -31.41 6.26 -26.35
C GLU A 570 -31.11 6.14 -24.84
N PRO A 571 -29.83 5.95 -24.43
CA PRO A 571 -28.64 5.95 -25.27
C PRO A 571 -28.32 4.58 -25.92
N TRP A 572 -29.01 3.49 -25.57
CA TRP A 572 -28.67 2.15 -26.06
C TRP A 572 -28.77 2.02 -27.58
N ALA A 573 -29.79 2.65 -28.19
CA ALA A 573 -29.99 2.66 -29.63
C ALA A 573 -28.75 3.14 -30.41
N SER A 574 -28.02 4.13 -29.87
CA SER A 574 -26.84 4.68 -30.52
C SER A 574 -25.60 3.77 -30.49
N VAL A 575 -25.54 2.77 -29.59
CA VAL A 575 -24.32 1.96 -29.35
C VAL A 575 -24.51 0.44 -29.45
N LEU A 576 -25.73 -0.06 -29.30
CA LEU A 576 -26.07 -1.48 -29.32
C LEU A 576 -26.92 -1.82 -30.55
N ASN A 577 -26.37 -1.55 -31.74
CA ASN A 577 -26.99 -1.86 -33.02
C ASN A 577 -25.95 -2.46 -33.98
N PRO A 578 -26.38 -3.07 -35.11
CA PRO A 578 -25.48 -3.77 -36.03
C PRO A 578 -24.36 -2.90 -36.61
N GLU A 579 -24.60 -1.61 -36.79
CA GLU A 579 -23.63 -0.68 -37.38
C GLU A 579 -22.62 -0.22 -36.33
N ALA A 580 -23.09 0.26 -35.18
CA ALA A 580 -22.25 0.81 -34.13
C ALA A 580 -21.28 -0.22 -33.53
N ILE A 581 -21.73 -1.46 -33.29
CA ILE A 581 -20.87 -2.45 -32.62
C ILE A 581 -19.67 -2.89 -33.48
N GLN A 582 -19.70 -2.66 -34.79
CA GLN A 582 -18.56 -2.96 -35.67
C GLN A 582 -17.39 -1.99 -35.48
N GLU A 583 -17.67 -0.78 -35.01
CA GLU A 583 -16.65 0.22 -34.66
C GLU A 583 -16.14 0.08 -33.21
N HIS A 584 -16.73 -0.84 -32.46
CA HIS A 584 -16.39 -1.10 -31.06
C HIS A 584 -15.41 -2.27 -30.93
N SER A 585 -14.65 -2.29 -29.83
CA SER A 585 -13.86 -3.47 -29.48
C SER A 585 -14.76 -4.46 -28.74
N VAL A 586 -15.33 -5.42 -29.47
CA VAL A 586 -16.32 -6.39 -28.95
C VAL A 586 -15.70 -7.74 -28.64
N PHE A 587 -16.12 -8.35 -27.54
CA PHE A 587 -15.77 -9.74 -27.19
C PHE A 587 -16.84 -10.42 -26.34
N SER A 588 -16.92 -11.75 -26.42
CA SER A 588 -17.79 -12.58 -25.59
C SER A 588 -17.12 -12.99 -24.27
N TRP A 589 -17.88 -12.97 -23.18
CA TRP A 589 -17.49 -13.48 -21.88
C TRP A 589 -18.18 -14.80 -21.55
N THR A 590 -17.40 -15.73 -21.01
CA THR A 590 -17.96 -16.92 -20.36
C THR A 590 -18.04 -16.66 -18.86
N SER A 591 -19.25 -16.50 -18.35
CA SER A 591 -19.48 -16.35 -16.90
C SER A 591 -19.31 -17.71 -16.21
N ARG A 592 -18.48 -17.76 -15.17
CA ARG A 592 -18.15 -19.00 -14.45
C ARG A 592 -18.22 -18.82 -12.95
N TYR A 593 -18.22 -19.92 -12.23
CA TYR A 593 -17.92 -19.93 -10.81
C TYR A 593 -16.98 -21.07 -10.43
N VAL A 594 -16.25 -20.91 -9.32
CA VAL A 594 -15.46 -21.97 -8.70
C VAL A 594 -15.98 -22.19 -7.30
N HIS A 595 -16.12 -23.45 -6.90
CA HIS A 595 -16.54 -23.83 -5.56
C HIS A 595 -15.56 -24.88 -5.02
N MET A 596 -14.90 -24.56 -3.91
CA MET A 596 -14.01 -25.46 -3.20
C MET A 596 -14.63 -25.87 -1.88
N LEU A 597 -14.46 -27.14 -1.51
CA LEU A 597 -14.88 -27.69 -0.23
C LEU A 597 -13.81 -27.43 0.83
N PRO A 598 -14.17 -27.46 2.13
CA PRO A 598 -13.20 -27.34 3.21
C PRO A 598 -12.03 -28.31 3.12
N THR A 599 -12.31 -29.55 2.75
CA THR A 599 -11.29 -30.58 2.54
C THR A 599 -10.29 -30.23 1.44
N ASP A 600 -10.70 -29.44 0.42
CA ASP A 600 -9.83 -29.06 -0.70
C ASP A 600 -8.78 -28.05 -0.26
N PHE A 601 -9.19 -26.99 0.45
CA PHE A 601 -8.24 -25.98 0.92
C PHE A 601 -7.41 -26.46 2.13
N GLU A 602 -7.93 -27.38 2.95
CA GLU A 602 -7.13 -28.05 4.00
C GLU A 602 -6.02 -28.93 3.38
N ALA A 603 -6.33 -29.65 2.30
CA ALA A 603 -5.32 -30.42 1.57
C ALA A 603 -4.24 -29.51 0.96
N ALA A 604 -4.66 -28.38 0.38
CA ALA A 604 -3.73 -27.40 -0.17
C ALA A 604 -2.83 -26.76 0.91
N ALA A 605 -3.39 -26.45 2.08
CA ALA A 605 -2.63 -25.87 3.19
C ALA A 605 -1.49 -26.79 3.67
N LYS A 606 -1.70 -28.11 3.67
CA LYS A 606 -0.67 -29.11 4.02
C LYS A 606 0.52 -29.11 3.06
N GLU A 607 0.31 -28.64 1.82
CA GLU A 607 1.34 -28.50 0.79
C GLU A 607 1.92 -27.08 0.73
N GLY A 608 1.64 -26.24 1.73
CA GLY A 608 2.12 -24.85 1.77
C GLY A 608 1.45 -23.94 0.74
N VAL A 609 0.17 -24.19 0.42
CA VAL A 609 -0.60 -23.42 -0.56
C VAL A 609 -1.84 -22.80 0.07
N VAL A 610 -2.10 -21.52 -0.26
CA VAL A 610 -3.35 -20.82 0.02
C VAL A 610 -3.91 -20.18 -1.25
N PHE A 611 -5.22 -20.21 -1.42
CA PHE A 611 -5.91 -19.62 -2.57
C PHE A 611 -6.56 -18.29 -2.18
N LEU A 612 -6.57 -17.35 -3.12
CA LEU A 612 -7.05 -15.98 -2.90
C LEU A 612 -7.82 -15.45 -4.12
N GLY A 613 -9.01 -14.88 -3.88
CA GLY A 613 -9.85 -14.36 -4.96
C GLY A 613 -10.34 -15.45 -5.93
N ASP A 614 -10.39 -15.13 -7.22
CA ASP A 614 -10.97 -15.99 -8.26
C ASP A 614 -10.29 -17.36 -8.42
N SER A 615 -9.12 -17.58 -7.81
CA SER A 615 -8.48 -18.89 -7.80
C SER A 615 -9.22 -19.93 -6.96
N TRP A 616 -10.14 -19.57 -6.06
CA TRP A 616 -10.97 -20.54 -5.33
C TRP A 616 -12.46 -20.23 -5.26
N HIS A 617 -12.86 -18.97 -5.41
CA HIS A 617 -14.27 -18.56 -5.39
C HIS A 617 -14.62 -17.62 -6.54
N ALA A 618 -14.11 -17.86 -7.75
CA ALA A 618 -14.56 -17.11 -8.92
C ALA A 618 -16.09 -17.02 -8.92
N MET A 619 -16.62 -15.83 -9.15
CA MET A 619 -18.05 -15.57 -9.09
C MET A 619 -18.59 -15.10 -10.43
N PRO A 620 -19.87 -15.37 -10.72
CA PRO A 620 -20.57 -14.76 -11.83
C PRO A 620 -20.54 -13.23 -11.75
N VAL A 621 -20.32 -12.58 -12.90
CA VAL A 621 -20.18 -11.11 -12.99
C VAL A 621 -21.43 -10.35 -12.53
N PHE A 622 -22.58 -11.00 -12.52
CA PHE A 622 -23.90 -10.42 -12.25
C PHE A 622 -24.08 -9.86 -10.83
N GLY A 623 -23.22 -10.22 -9.87
CA GLY A 623 -23.20 -9.62 -8.53
C GLY A 623 -22.42 -8.31 -8.43
N GLY A 624 -21.42 -8.11 -9.31
CA GLY A 624 -20.50 -6.98 -9.24
C GLY A 624 -19.73 -6.89 -7.92
N GLU A 625 -19.43 -8.03 -7.27
CA GLU A 625 -18.84 -8.08 -5.93
C GLU A 625 -17.53 -8.88 -5.82
N GLY A 626 -17.17 -9.68 -6.84
CA GLY A 626 -15.98 -10.56 -6.79
C GLY A 626 -14.68 -9.83 -6.47
N GLY A 627 -14.44 -8.66 -7.09
CA GLY A 627 -13.27 -7.83 -6.79
C GLY A 627 -13.21 -7.33 -5.34
N ASN A 628 -14.36 -7.07 -4.71
CA ASN A 628 -14.43 -6.68 -3.30
C ASN A 628 -14.13 -7.87 -2.40
N HIS A 629 -14.66 -9.06 -2.71
CA HIS A 629 -14.29 -10.29 -1.99
C HIS A 629 -12.79 -10.58 -2.10
N ALA A 630 -12.19 -10.41 -3.29
CA ALA A 630 -10.76 -10.58 -3.51
C ALA A 630 -9.89 -9.64 -2.65
N ILE A 631 -10.33 -8.38 -2.45
CA ILE A 631 -9.67 -7.41 -1.57
C ILE A 631 -9.82 -7.84 -0.10
N VAL A 632 -11.04 -8.17 0.34
CA VAL A 632 -11.30 -8.59 1.73
C VAL A 632 -10.55 -9.86 2.07
N ASP A 633 -10.45 -10.82 1.15
CA ASP A 633 -9.66 -12.03 1.34
C ASP A 633 -8.20 -11.69 1.65
N ALA A 634 -7.61 -10.79 0.88
CA ALA A 634 -6.23 -10.37 1.04
C ALA A 634 -6.00 -9.69 2.40
N VAL A 635 -6.96 -8.85 2.83
CA VAL A 635 -6.94 -8.20 4.15
C VAL A 635 -7.03 -9.22 5.28
N GLU A 636 -7.98 -10.16 5.19
CA GLU A 636 -8.18 -11.21 6.20
C GLU A 636 -6.94 -12.13 6.30
N LEU A 637 -6.36 -12.53 5.17
CA LEU A 637 -5.16 -13.36 5.15
C LEU A 637 -3.94 -12.60 5.69
N ALA A 638 -3.70 -11.35 5.26
CA ALA A 638 -2.60 -10.54 5.77
C ALA A 638 -2.68 -10.41 7.30
N LYS A 639 -3.86 -10.10 7.82
CA LYS A 639 -4.10 -10.00 9.27
C LYS A 639 -3.81 -11.32 9.99
N ALA A 640 -4.23 -12.45 9.43
CA ALA A 640 -3.96 -13.77 10.01
C ALA A 640 -2.46 -14.10 10.02
N MET A 641 -1.73 -13.74 8.95
CA MET A 641 -0.28 -13.96 8.85
C MET A 641 0.50 -13.07 9.83
N THR A 642 0.11 -11.81 9.99
CA THR A 642 0.72 -10.91 10.98
C THR A 642 0.47 -11.39 12.41
N ALA A 643 -0.71 -11.98 12.69
CA ALA A 643 -1.03 -12.54 14.00
C ALA A 643 -0.36 -13.89 14.28
N SER A 644 0.24 -14.54 13.28
CA SER A 644 0.92 -15.84 13.41
C SER A 644 2.19 -15.90 12.53
N PRO A 645 3.22 -15.08 12.82
CA PRO A 645 4.36 -14.87 11.91
C PRO A 645 5.18 -16.13 11.61
N SER A 646 5.14 -17.12 12.50
CA SER A 646 5.88 -18.38 12.43
C SER A 646 5.02 -19.60 12.07
N ASP A 647 3.69 -19.44 11.91
CA ASP A 647 2.77 -20.55 11.64
C ASP A 647 1.80 -20.21 10.49
N ASN A 648 2.28 -20.45 9.26
CA ASN A 648 1.47 -20.32 8.05
C ASN A 648 0.23 -21.23 8.08
N THR A 649 0.28 -22.40 8.73
CA THR A 649 -0.86 -23.33 8.75
C THR A 649 -1.99 -22.77 9.60
N ALA A 650 -1.67 -22.23 10.78
CA ALA A 650 -2.64 -21.57 11.65
C ALA A 650 -3.23 -20.31 11.01
N ALA A 651 -2.40 -19.52 10.32
CA ALA A 651 -2.86 -18.34 9.58
C ALA A 651 -3.86 -18.71 8.47
N ILE A 652 -3.56 -19.74 7.67
CA ILE A 652 -4.44 -20.23 6.60
C ILE A 652 -5.77 -20.75 7.16
N ALA A 653 -5.73 -21.54 8.24
CA ALA A 653 -6.92 -22.06 8.87
C ALA A 653 -7.83 -20.94 9.41
N THR A 654 -7.22 -19.92 10.02
CA THR A 654 -7.93 -18.73 10.52
C THR A 654 -8.59 -17.95 9.39
N PHE A 655 -7.88 -17.75 8.28
CA PHE A 655 -8.40 -17.10 7.09
C PHE A 655 -9.63 -17.83 6.53
N TYR A 656 -9.52 -19.12 6.22
CA TYR A 656 -10.63 -19.85 5.60
C TYR A 656 -11.85 -20.00 6.53
N LYS A 657 -11.65 -20.06 7.85
CA LYS A 657 -12.74 -20.08 8.83
C LYS A 657 -13.68 -18.87 8.67
N GLY A 658 -13.13 -17.69 8.35
CA GLY A 658 -13.92 -16.47 8.07
C GLY A 658 -14.37 -16.38 6.62
N ALA A 659 -13.47 -16.65 5.67
CA ALA A 659 -13.71 -16.40 4.24
C ALA A 659 -14.68 -17.40 3.58
N ALA A 660 -14.68 -18.67 3.99
CA ALA A 660 -15.47 -19.72 3.31
C ALA A 660 -16.99 -19.51 3.38
N PRO A 661 -17.59 -19.17 4.55
CA PRO A 661 -19.03 -18.84 4.61
C PRO A 661 -19.38 -17.62 3.74
N ARG A 662 -18.58 -16.54 3.85
CA ARG A 662 -18.77 -15.27 3.15
C ARG A 662 -18.79 -15.45 1.62
N THR A 663 -17.80 -16.15 1.08
CA THR A 663 -17.65 -16.38 -0.36
C THR A 663 -18.65 -17.40 -0.89
N GLY A 664 -18.96 -18.45 -0.13
CA GLY A 664 -20.00 -19.42 -0.47
C GLY A 664 -21.40 -18.79 -0.61
N ASP A 665 -21.76 -17.88 0.31
CA ASP A 665 -23.00 -17.11 0.22
C ASP A 665 -23.03 -16.19 -1.00
N ALA A 666 -21.91 -15.54 -1.31
CA ALA A 666 -21.78 -14.64 -2.44
C ALA A 666 -21.92 -15.39 -3.79
N ILE A 667 -21.30 -16.57 -3.93
CA ILE A 667 -21.50 -17.43 -5.12
C ILE A 667 -22.97 -17.81 -5.30
N ARG A 668 -23.67 -18.20 -4.22
CA ARG A 668 -25.11 -18.52 -4.30
C ARG A 668 -25.94 -17.31 -4.72
N ARG A 669 -25.70 -16.16 -4.09
CA ARG A 669 -26.42 -14.90 -4.35
C ARG A 669 -26.21 -14.40 -5.78
N THR A 670 -24.97 -14.40 -6.27
CA THR A 670 -24.63 -13.98 -7.64
C THR A 670 -25.26 -14.88 -8.71
N ARG A 671 -25.33 -16.20 -8.47
CA ARG A 671 -26.06 -17.14 -9.34
C ARG A 671 -27.55 -16.85 -9.38
N GLN A 672 -28.18 -16.52 -8.25
CA GLN A 672 -29.58 -16.12 -8.23
C GLN A 672 -29.80 -14.78 -8.93
N ARG A 673 -28.85 -13.84 -8.78
CA ARG A 673 -28.94 -12.50 -9.38
C ARG A 673 -28.94 -12.55 -10.91
N PHE A 674 -28.23 -13.51 -11.51
CA PHE A 674 -28.35 -13.79 -12.94
C PHE A 674 -29.81 -13.98 -13.36
N LEU A 675 -30.56 -14.84 -12.68
CA LEU A 675 -31.97 -15.09 -13.00
C LEU A 675 -32.84 -13.84 -12.77
N ILE A 676 -32.54 -13.08 -11.72
CA ILE A 676 -33.28 -11.85 -11.41
C ILE A 676 -33.13 -10.81 -12.51
N MET A 677 -31.92 -10.62 -13.03
CA MET A 677 -31.60 -9.60 -14.03
C MET A 677 -32.15 -9.91 -15.42
N HIS A 678 -32.46 -11.17 -15.70
CA HIS A 678 -32.95 -11.65 -16.99
C HIS A 678 -34.39 -12.16 -16.93
N ARG A 679 -35.21 -11.61 -16.04
CA ARG A 679 -36.64 -11.91 -16.00
C ARG A 679 -37.39 -11.28 -17.18
N PRO A 680 -38.59 -11.78 -17.53
CA PRO A 680 -39.45 -11.14 -18.51
C PRO A 680 -39.78 -9.69 -18.15
N LEU A 681 -39.92 -8.82 -19.16
CA LEU A 681 -40.15 -7.40 -18.97
C LEU A 681 -41.47 -7.13 -18.21
N ALA A 682 -42.49 -7.96 -18.44
CA ALA A 682 -43.76 -7.89 -17.71
C ALA A 682 -43.56 -8.01 -16.18
N GLN A 683 -42.62 -8.84 -15.73
CA GLN A 683 -42.32 -8.99 -14.31
C GLN A 683 -41.59 -7.78 -13.73
N TRP A 684 -40.79 -7.08 -14.53
CA TRP A 684 -40.20 -5.81 -14.11
C TRP A 684 -41.26 -4.73 -13.92
N LYS A 685 -42.25 -4.67 -14.82
CA LYS A 685 -43.36 -3.71 -14.76
C LYS A 685 -44.28 -3.98 -13.56
N ASP A 686 -44.62 -5.24 -13.28
CA ASP A 686 -45.36 -5.63 -12.07
C ASP A 686 -44.62 -5.25 -10.77
N LEU A 687 -43.30 -5.45 -10.72
CA LEU A 687 -42.48 -5.02 -9.58
C LEU A 687 -42.47 -3.49 -9.40
N ALA A 688 -42.38 -2.75 -10.51
CA ALA A 688 -42.43 -1.29 -10.51
C ALA A 688 -43.76 -0.78 -9.92
N GLU A 689 -44.87 -1.36 -10.35
CA GLU A 689 -46.21 -1.03 -9.85
C GLU A 689 -46.36 -1.34 -8.36
N LYS A 690 -45.94 -2.53 -7.93
CA LYS A 690 -45.94 -2.92 -6.50
C LYS A 690 -45.12 -1.97 -5.64
N LYS A 691 -43.93 -1.55 -6.09
CA LYS A 691 -43.10 -0.56 -5.38
C LYS A 691 -43.79 0.82 -5.32
N LYS A 692 -44.47 1.26 -6.39
CA LYS A 692 -45.24 2.52 -6.39
C LYS A 692 -46.38 2.47 -5.35
N ILE A 693 -47.14 1.38 -5.30
CA ILE A 693 -48.24 1.20 -4.32
C ILE A 693 -47.70 1.24 -2.88
N LEU A 694 -46.58 0.54 -2.60
CA LEU A 694 -45.96 0.53 -1.28
C LEU A 694 -45.39 1.90 -0.86
N ALA A 695 -44.99 2.73 -1.81
CA ALA A 695 -44.49 4.09 -1.54
C ALA A 695 -45.61 5.10 -1.27
N ILE A 696 -46.83 4.87 -1.77
CA ILE A 696 -48.01 5.72 -1.53
C ILE A 696 -48.69 5.39 -0.19
N GLY A 697 -48.49 4.18 0.34
CA GLY A 697 -49.04 3.73 1.63
C GLY A 697 -48.15 4.00 2.85
N ARG A 698 -47.00 4.67 2.67
CA ARG A 698 -46.14 5.21 3.73
C ARG A 698 -46.21 6.72 3.69
#